data_AF-A0A7V5M5R0-F1
#
_entry.id   AF-A0A7V5M5R0-F1
#
_cell.length_a   1.000
_cell.length_b   1.000
_cell.length_c   1.000
_cell.angle_alpha   90.00
_cell.angle_beta   90.00
_cell.angle_gamma   90.00
#
_symmetry.space_group_name_H-M   'P 1'
#
loop_
_entity.id
_entity.type
_entity.pdbx_description
1 polymer ?
#
loop_
_entity_poly.entity_id
_entity_poly.type
_entity_poly.pdbx_seq_one_letter_code
_entity_poly.pdbx_strand_id
1 'polypeptide(L)'
;MATKTSLGERQLPEAGTVSGREPIEAEVAAAEELQLFVSNRGDGFVSYLSQRSPTPVDLSSLQARDRSSEEDENEDEDLCNDDDELDSDDADVFSGVTASSAGRLSSSPGSDALDVTSGATPVQKLSWRASSGSLRTPKTGSIETPKHRVTGVGSNASDRWESERSATRKTPMSPARMKLATSARRIPQRYSMAAQYVSEVPDEMYAEVPLVAALITYAMYAVVIVLGYLRDALSKILKRRRYAMIKPQGCAPLLSDFEDFYTRRLYRRIEDCWSRPICSAPGAYIDVIERRFRTPKERELLLQKGILERWATKPPQLKPVELIREGTNEVIGWIPQAPFTAALTYTGRVKRCLNLSSYNYLGYGEVPGGVDASVLETLDRYGVATGAARESGCTAVLRELEQTVARFVGKPDAIVIGMGFATNSMIIPAIIGKGGLIISDELNHASIVAGARSSGARIRVFRHNDAKDLERVLRSAIAEGQPRSHRQWRRILVVVEGIYSMEGAICNLREIARVTRKYKAFLFVDEAHSIGALGERGRGVCEFTGVDPRDVDILMGTFTKSFGAVGGYVAASRELVAHLRRTAPGALYASTMSPACAKHILFAMRQISGEDGTDIGRRKLTQLRENSLYFRRRLLEMGLQTIGSTGSPVIPIMLYVPSVIAEFSRECLKRGLAVVVVGFPATPLILSRSRICISAAHSREDLDFALNVIEQVADLLKIRYLRK
;
A
#
# COMPACT_ATOMS: atom_id res chain seq x y z
N MET A 1 -54.16 -14.39 -42.55
CA MET A 1 -54.37 -13.11 -43.26
C MET A 1 -53.54 -12.02 -42.58
N ALA A 2 -53.43 -10.84 -43.19
CA ALA A 2 -52.80 -9.64 -42.61
C ALA A 2 -53.67 -9.07 -41.45
N THR A 3 -53.29 -8.06 -40.65
CA THR A 3 -52.63 -6.78 -40.98
C THR A 3 -51.70 -6.21 -39.88
N LYS A 4 -50.96 -5.14 -40.24
CA LYS A 4 -50.10 -4.31 -39.37
C LYS A 4 -50.85 -3.08 -38.85
N THR A 5 -50.45 -2.59 -37.66
CA THR A 5 -50.30 -1.15 -37.33
C THR A 5 -49.42 -1.05 -36.06
N SER A 6 -48.14 -0.68 -36.18
CA SER A 6 -47.60 0.70 -36.06
C SER A 6 -47.47 1.21 -34.61
N LEU A 7 -46.29 1.02 -34.02
CA LEU A 7 -45.79 1.83 -32.90
C LEU A 7 -44.85 2.90 -33.47
N GLY A 8 -44.98 4.15 -33.01
CA GLY A 8 -44.23 5.29 -33.52
C GLY A 8 -42.82 5.41 -32.95
N GLU A 9 -41.87 5.83 -33.77
CA GLU A 9 -40.52 6.17 -33.34
C GLU A 9 -40.53 7.44 -32.48
N ARG A 10 -39.83 7.42 -31.34
CA ARG A 10 -39.41 8.65 -30.66
C ARG A 10 -37.92 8.84 -30.90
N GLN A 11 -37.58 9.94 -31.55
CA GLN A 11 -36.20 10.38 -31.74
C GLN A 11 -35.54 10.66 -30.38
N LEU A 12 -34.28 10.25 -30.23
CA LEU A 12 -33.42 10.74 -29.15
C LEU A 12 -32.85 12.09 -29.56
N PRO A 13 -32.76 13.09 -28.65
CA PRO A 13 -32.19 14.39 -28.96
C PRO A 13 -30.68 14.30 -29.18
N GLU A 14 -30.14 15.22 -29.99
CA GLU A 14 -28.72 15.26 -30.34
C GLU A 14 -27.84 15.60 -29.13
N ALA A 15 -26.70 14.92 -29.01
CA ALA A 15 -25.77 15.11 -27.90
C ALA A 15 -24.89 16.35 -28.12
N GLY A 16 -25.16 17.42 -27.36
CA GLY A 16 -24.31 18.61 -27.31
C GLY A 16 -22.89 18.29 -26.81
N THR A 17 -21.89 18.93 -27.41
CA THR A 17 -20.48 18.66 -27.10
C THR A 17 -20.06 19.23 -25.74
N VAL A 18 -19.68 18.35 -24.82
CA VAL A 18 -19.01 18.73 -23.56
C VAL A 18 -17.59 18.12 -23.55
N SER A 19 -16.57 18.97 -23.38
CA SER A 19 -15.16 18.58 -23.38
C SER A 19 -14.68 18.21 -21.96
N GLY A 20 -14.94 16.97 -21.54
CA GLY A 20 -14.39 16.39 -20.31
C GLY A 20 -13.14 15.53 -20.57
N ARG A 21 -12.08 15.71 -19.77
CA ARG A 21 -11.00 14.71 -19.60
C ARG A 21 -11.31 13.89 -18.35
N GLU A 22 -11.66 12.62 -18.51
CA GLU A 22 -11.85 11.70 -17.39
C GLU A 22 -10.51 11.11 -16.87
N PRO A 23 -10.38 10.74 -15.58
CA PRO A 23 -9.11 10.36 -14.98
C PRO A 23 -8.77 8.88 -15.15
N ILE A 24 -7.50 8.57 -15.43
CA ILE A 24 -6.97 7.20 -15.50
C ILE A 24 -6.08 6.96 -14.27
N GLU A 25 -6.69 6.60 -13.13
CA GLU A 25 -5.97 6.57 -11.83
C GLU A 25 -5.79 5.16 -11.22
N ALA A 26 -6.38 4.11 -11.79
CA ALA A 26 -6.33 2.76 -11.21
C ALA A 26 -5.08 1.93 -11.55
N GLU A 27 -4.43 2.20 -12.70
CA GLU A 27 -3.43 1.29 -13.28
C GLU A 27 -1.96 1.69 -13.01
N VAL A 28 -1.74 2.94 -12.59
CA VAL A 28 -0.41 3.54 -12.45
C VAL A 28 0.45 2.81 -11.40
N ALA A 29 -0.11 2.48 -10.23
CA ALA A 29 0.63 1.94 -9.09
C ALA A 29 1.41 0.64 -9.39
N ALA A 30 0.84 -0.27 -10.21
CA ALA A 30 1.48 -1.54 -10.55
C ALA A 30 2.60 -1.39 -11.61
N ALA A 31 2.60 -0.30 -12.38
CA ALA A 31 3.69 0.06 -13.28
C ALA A 31 4.79 0.85 -12.55
N GLU A 32 4.41 1.72 -11.61
CA GLU A 32 5.32 2.50 -10.78
C GLU A 32 6.23 1.63 -9.90
N GLU A 33 5.71 0.57 -9.25
CA GLU A 33 6.53 -0.38 -8.49
C GLU A 33 7.68 -0.98 -9.34
N LEU A 34 7.46 -1.14 -10.65
CA LEU A 34 8.45 -1.64 -11.60
C LEU A 34 9.40 -0.55 -12.13
N GLN A 35 8.89 0.65 -12.44
CA GLN A 35 9.68 1.75 -12.98
C GLN A 35 10.58 2.41 -11.91
N LEU A 36 10.05 2.68 -10.71
CA LEU A 36 10.84 3.21 -9.60
C LEU A 36 11.99 2.26 -9.21
N PHE A 37 11.81 0.95 -9.32
CA PHE A 37 12.86 0.00 -8.97
C PHE A 37 14.08 0.06 -9.90
N VAL A 38 13.89 0.28 -11.21
CA VAL A 38 15.06 0.41 -12.13
C VAL A 38 15.76 1.74 -11.91
N SER A 39 14.99 2.84 -11.84
CA SER A 39 15.50 4.18 -11.52
C SER A 39 16.27 4.24 -10.19
N ASN A 40 15.96 3.34 -9.24
CA ASN A 40 16.64 3.26 -7.96
C ASN A 40 18.08 2.73 -7.99
N ARG A 41 18.60 2.17 -9.09
CA ARG A 41 19.98 1.64 -9.19
C ARG A 41 20.95 2.49 -10.05
N GLY A 42 21.01 3.80 -9.76
CA GLY A 42 22.16 4.62 -10.18
C GLY A 42 23.48 4.20 -9.53
N ASP A 43 23.43 3.70 -8.28
CA ASP A 43 24.59 3.26 -7.51
C ASP A 43 25.08 1.85 -7.91
N GLY A 44 25.54 1.75 -9.17
CA GLY A 44 26.18 0.55 -9.74
C GLY A 44 27.45 0.83 -10.55
N PHE A 45 27.91 2.09 -10.60
CA PHE A 45 29.03 2.51 -11.47
C PHE A 45 30.03 3.47 -10.81
N VAL A 46 30.23 3.35 -9.49
CA VAL A 46 31.24 4.13 -8.74
C VAL A 46 32.65 3.58 -9.01
N SER A 47 33.15 3.81 -10.23
CA SER A 47 34.54 3.50 -10.63
C SER A 47 35.09 4.34 -11.79
N TYR A 48 34.34 5.28 -12.39
CA TYR A 48 34.80 6.00 -13.60
C TYR A 48 34.41 7.49 -13.70
N LEU A 49 34.00 8.15 -12.61
CA LEU A 49 33.75 9.60 -12.58
C LEU A 49 34.39 10.29 -11.35
N SER A 50 35.64 9.96 -11.06
CA SER A 50 36.59 10.97 -10.60
C SER A 50 37.48 11.37 -11.80
N GLN A 51 38.05 12.57 -11.77
CA GLN A 51 38.78 13.20 -12.89
C GLN A 51 37.93 13.59 -14.12
N ARG A 52 37.27 14.76 -14.05
CA ARG A 52 37.41 15.82 -15.07
C ARG A 52 36.94 17.16 -14.54
N SER A 53 37.73 18.20 -14.80
CA SER A 53 37.41 19.60 -14.50
C SER A 53 36.37 20.16 -15.48
N PRO A 54 35.62 21.22 -15.14
CA PRO A 54 34.63 21.79 -16.05
C PRO A 54 35.28 22.56 -17.20
N THR A 55 34.68 22.44 -18.38
CA THR A 55 34.84 23.39 -19.51
C THR A 55 33.49 24.04 -19.79
N PRO A 56 33.42 25.34 -20.15
CA PRO A 56 32.14 26.01 -20.37
C PRO A 56 31.32 25.41 -21.53
N VAL A 57 30.00 25.60 -21.48
CA VAL A 57 29.12 25.39 -22.63
C VAL A 57 28.99 26.71 -23.37
N ASP A 58 29.34 26.71 -24.65
CA ASP A 58 29.13 27.83 -25.56
C ASP A 58 27.64 27.95 -25.93
N LEU A 59 27.12 29.18 -25.95
CA LEU A 59 25.72 29.51 -26.23
C LEU A 59 25.52 30.19 -27.61
N SER A 60 26.57 30.34 -28.42
CA SER A 60 26.55 31.12 -29.66
C SER A 60 25.89 30.42 -30.87
N SER A 61 24.67 29.88 -30.74
CA SER A 61 24.00 29.19 -31.88
C SER A 61 22.46 29.23 -31.92
N LEU A 62 21.81 30.31 -31.45
CA LEU A 62 20.34 30.46 -31.55
C LEU A 62 19.84 31.89 -31.87
N GLN A 63 20.25 32.46 -33.01
CA GLN A 63 19.54 33.60 -33.61
C GLN A 63 19.80 33.73 -35.13
N ALA A 64 18.77 33.53 -35.95
CA ALA A 64 18.68 34.01 -37.34
C ALA A 64 17.25 33.82 -37.88
N ARG A 65 16.63 34.92 -38.36
CA ARG A 65 15.35 35.01 -39.11
C ARG A 65 14.07 34.71 -38.30
N ASP A 66 12.99 35.49 -38.35
CA ASP A 66 12.73 36.83 -38.93
C ASP A 66 11.89 37.63 -37.89
N ARG A 67 12.05 38.95 -37.65
CA ARG A 67 11.89 40.14 -38.52
C ARG A 67 10.45 40.46 -38.96
N SER A 68 9.72 41.23 -38.13
CA SER A 68 8.87 42.37 -38.53
C SER A 68 8.30 43.09 -37.29
N SER A 69 8.30 44.44 -37.28
CA SER A 69 7.47 45.38 -36.46
C SER A 69 7.41 45.18 -34.92
N GLU A 70 7.43 46.20 -34.06
CA GLU A 70 7.62 47.67 -34.14
C GLU A 70 8.01 48.08 -32.69
N GLU A 71 9.14 48.75 -32.47
CA GLU A 71 9.28 50.19 -32.12
C GLU A 71 9.19 50.48 -30.59
N ASP A 72 9.91 51.54 -30.19
CA ASP A 72 9.95 52.27 -28.90
C ASP A 72 10.46 51.54 -27.62
N GLU A 73 11.63 51.92 -27.06
CA GLU A 73 11.90 52.98 -26.04
C GLU A 73 11.52 52.57 -24.58
N ASN A 74 12.30 52.82 -23.51
CA ASN A 74 13.68 53.32 -23.32
C ASN A 74 14.24 52.88 -21.93
N GLU A 75 15.53 53.20 -21.67
CA GLU A 75 16.22 53.67 -20.43
C GLU A 75 15.49 53.59 -19.06
N ASP A 76 16.09 53.34 -17.87
CA ASP A 76 17.48 53.26 -17.33
C ASP A 76 17.63 52.00 -16.41
N GLU A 77 18.77 51.45 -15.93
CA GLU A 77 20.06 51.93 -15.35
C GLU A 77 19.99 52.64 -13.98
N ASP A 78 20.14 51.86 -12.89
CA ASP A 78 20.96 52.11 -11.67
C ASP A 78 20.66 50.98 -10.65
N LEU A 79 21.57 50.08 -10.23
CA LEU A 79 22.89 50.19 -9.59
C LEU A 79 22.88 50.58 -8.10
N CYS A 80 23.16 49.57 -7.26
CA CYS A 80 23.96 49.68 -6.01
C CYS A 80 23.39 50.50 -4.83
N ASN A 81 23.79 50.27 -3.57
CA ASN A 81 24.37 49.11 -2.86
C ASN A 81 24.22 49.39 -1.34
N ASP A 82 24.18 48.33 -0.50
CA ASP A 82 24.67 48.32 0.90
C ASP A 82 24.02 49.32 1.92
N ASP A 83 24.12 49.22 3.25
CA ASP A 83 24.44 48.15 4.20
C ASP A 83 23.79 48.50 5.59
N ASP A 84 23.98 47.64 6.60
CA ASP A 84 23.86 47.92 8.06
C ASP A 84 22.49 48.35 8.68
N GLU A 85 22.33 48.46 10.01
CA GLU A 85 22.44 47.42 11.08
C GLU A 85 21.64 47.90 12.34
N LEU A 86 21.55 47.06 13.39
CA LEU A 86 21.31 47.38 14.83
C LEU A 86 19.93 47.84 15.38
N ASP A 87 19.29 46.89 16.09
CA ASP A 87 18.91 46.91 17.53
C ASP A 87 17.83 47.83 18.19
N SER A 88 17.35 47.30 19.34
CA SER A 88 16.69 47.92 20.52
C SER A 88 15.14 48.07 20.58
N ASP A 89 14.51 47.06 21.21
CA ASP A 89 13.73 47.10 22.47
C ASP A 89 12.40 47.88 22.70
N ASP A 90 11.60 47.23 23.56
CA ASP A 90 10.60 47.70 24.56
C ASP A 90 9.09 48.01 24.28
N ALA A 91 8.28 47.38 25.15
CA ALA A 91 7.08 47.86 25.87
C ALA A 91 5.77 48.30 25.15
N ASP A 92 4.90 47.31 24.86
CA ASP A 92 3.58 47.02 25.50
C ASP A 92 2.51 48.13 25.84
N VAL A 93 1.23 47.72 25.88
CA VAL A 93 0.01 48.35 26.50
C VAL A 93 -0.85 49.40 25.72
N PHE A 94 -2.04 48.96 25.26
CA PHE A 94 -3.39 49.63 25.20
C PHE A 94 -3.55 51.15 24.83
N SER A 95 -4.46 51.59 23.94
CA SER A 95 -5.93 51.36 23.92
C SER A 95 -6.70 52.18 22.84
N GLY A 96 -7.94 51.76 22.47
CA GLY A 96 -8.96 52.59 21.78
C GLY A 96 -8.82 52.75 20.24
N VAL A 97 -9.81 53.16 19.40
CA VAL A 97 -11.26 53.55 19.40
C VAL A 97 -11.72 53.52 17.91
N THR A 98 -12.95 53.29 17.39
CA THR A 98 -14.35 52.96 17.79
C THR A 98 -14.75 51.54 17.30
N ALA A 99 -15.95 50.93 17.45
CA ALA A 99 -17.28 51.26 18.01
C ALA A 99 -18.42 51.84 17.10
N SER A 100 -19.19 50.97 16.40
CA SER A 100 -20.65 51.08 16.16
C SER A 100 -21.21 49.75 15.62
N SER A 101 -22.47 49.33 15.81
CA SER A 101 -23.48 49.67 16.84
C SER A 101 -24.38 48.42 17.08
N ALA A 102 -25.10 48.36 18.21
CA ALA A 102 -25.79 47.13 18.65
C ALA A 102 -27.31 47.14 18.44
N GLY A 103 -27.92 45.95 18.36
CA GLY A 103 -29.37 45.77 18.26
C GLY A 103 -29.84 44.36 18.64
N ARG A 104 -29.97 44.08 19.95
CA ARG A 104 -30.74 42.93 20.46
C ARG A 104 -32.02 43.44 21.11
N LEU A 105 -33.13 42.71 20.91
CA LEU A 105 -34.06 42.37 22.00
C LEU A 105 -34.98 41.22 21.56
N SER A 106 -35.73 40.67 22.52
CA SER A 106 -36.43 39.38 22.40
C SER A 106 -37.94 39.51 22.52
N SER A 107 -38.71 38.77 21.72
CA SER A 107 -40.09 38.43 22.05
C SER A 107 -40.58 37.15 21.37
N SER A 108 -41.37 36.39 22.13
CA SER A 108 -42.32 35.34 21.72
C SER A 108 -43.27 35.22 22.90
N PRO A 109 -44.60 35.29 22.72
CA PRO A 109 -45.30 34.20 22.03
C PRO A 109 -46.41 34.69 21.08
N GLY A 110 -47.03 33.75 20.36
CA GLY A 110 -48.23 33.99 19.55
C GLY A 110 -48.54 32.77 18.69
N SER A 111 -49.68 32.12 18.94
CA SER A 111 -50.22 31.08 18.06
C SER A 111 -51.15 31.70 17.02
N ASP A 112 -51.15 31.15 15.81
CA ASP A 112 -52.40 30.87 15.11
C ASP A 112 -52.20 29.72 14.12
N ALA A 113 -53.28 29.02 13.80
CA ALA A 113 -53.26 27.82 12.96
C ALA A 113 -54.22 27.97 11.77
N LEU A 114 -53.81 27.46 10.61
CA LEU A 114 -54.73 27.05 9.56
C LEU A 114 -54.31 25.69 8.99
N ASP A 115 -55.32 24.89 8.70
CA ASP A 115 -55.25 23.50 8.21
C ASP A 115 -55.46 23.47 6.67
N VAL A 116 -55.50 22.27 6.08
CA VAL A 116 -56.23 21.81 4.87
C VAL A 116 -55.44 20.69 4.17
N THR A 117 -55.49 19.51 4.80
CA THR A 117 -55.87 18.20 4.19
C THR A 117 -55.32 17.77 2.82
N SER A 118 -54.70 16.58 2.78
CA SER A 118 -55.04 15.38 1.95
C SER A 118 -53.79 14.54 1.62
N GLY A 119 -53.82 13.20 1.55
CA GLY A 119 -54.85 12.24 1.95
C GLY A 119 -54.30 10.80 1.85
N ALA A 120 -54.71 9.89 2.76
CA ALA A 120 -54.39 8.46 2.67
C ALA A 120 -55.40 7.76 1.70
N THR A 121 -55.31 6.49 1.29
CA THR A 121 -54.89 5.19 1.89
C THR A 121 -54.89 4.13 0.71
N PRO A 122 -54.87 2.78 0.85
CA PRO A 122 -54.40 1.87 1.91
C PRO A 122 -53.58 0.62 1.44
N VAL A 123 -52.73 0.11 2.34
CA VAL A 123 -52.58 -1.30 2.78
C VAL A 123 -52.70 -2.47 1.78
N GLN A 124 -51.69 -3.36 1.76
CA GLN A 124 -51.93 -4.78 2.00
C GLN A 124 -50.84 -5.44 2.87
N LYS A 125 -51.26 -6.34 3.78
CA LYS A 125 -50.41 -7.13 4.69
C LYS A 125 -50.35 -8.57 4.22
N LEU A 126 -49.27 -9.29 4.56
CA LEU A 126 -49.33 -10.73 4.80
C LEU A 126 -48.35 -11.15 5.90
N SER A 127 -48.75 -12.16 6.67
CA SER A 127 -48.11 -12.70 7.88
C SER A 127 -48.17 -14.24 7.81
N TRP A 128 -47.40 -15.04 8.56
CA TRP A 128 -47.34 -15.15 10.02
C TRP A 128 -46.25 -16.17 10.46
N ARG A 129 -46.09 -16.30 11.80
CA ARG A 129 -45.57 -17.48 12.56
C ARG A 129 -44.05 -17.73 12.60
N ALA A 130 -43.50 -17.47 13.79
CA ALA A 130 -42.38 -18.23 14.35
C ALA A 130 -42.89 -19.51 15.06
N SER A 131 -41.98 -20.40 15.45
CA SER A 131 -42.18 -21.48 16.43
C SER A 131 -41.24 -21.33 17.64
N SER A 132 -41.51 -22.04 18.73
CA SER A 132 -41.12 -21.63 20.08
C SER A 132 -39.99 -22.43 20.75
N GLY A 133 -39.27 -21.76 21.66
CA GLY A 133 -38.32 -22.36 22.61
C GLY A 133 -38.28 -21.52 23.89
N SER A 134 -38.56 -22.14 25.05
CA SER A 134 -38.76 -21.46 26.34
C SER A 134 -37.49 -21.44 27.20
N LEU A 135 -37.29 -20.39 28.03
CA LEU A 135 -37.04 -20.56 29.49
C LEU A 135 -36.94 -19.24 30.29
N ARG A 136 -37.87 -19.11 31.25
CA ARG A 136 -37.84 -18.45 32.60
C ARG A 136 -37.04 -17.14 32.86
N THR A 137 -37.72 -16.21 33.53
CA THR A 137 -37.14 -15.07 34.30
C THR A 137 -36.75 -15.47 35.73
N PRO A 138 -36.04 -14.60 36.49
CA PRO A 138 -36.78 -13.84 37.53
C PRO A 138 -36.29 -12.40 37.85
N LYS A 139 -37.28 -11.51 38.03
CA LYS A 139 -37.44 -10.47 39.07
C LYS A 139 -36.28 -9.54 39.53
N THR A 140 -36.38 -8.28 39.08
CA THR A 140 -36.44 -7.02 39.87
C THR A 140 -35.48 -6.72 41.05
N GLY A 141 -34.83 -5.56 40.99
CA GLY A 141 -34.33 -4.77 42.14
C GLY A 141 -34.30 -3.27 41.77
N SER A 142 -34.63 -2.38 42.71
CA SER A 142 -34.85 -0.93 42.48
C SER A 142 -33.60 -0.06 42.74
N ILE A 143 -33.59 1.15 42.17
CA ILE A 143 -32.52 2.16 42.31
C ILE A 143 -32.95 3.24 43.31
N GLU A 144 -32.04 3.64 44.20
CA GLU A 144 -32.16 4.85 45.03
C GLU A 144 -30.95 5.79 44.81
N THR A 145 -31.11 7.08 45.15
CA THR A 145 -30.06 8.11 45.07
C THR A 145 -30.14 9.07 46.26
N PRO A 146 -29.00 9.65 46.72
CA PRO A 146 -29.06 11.05 47.14
C PRO A 146 -27.80 11.91 46.87
N LYS A 147 -28.02 13.00 46.13
CA LYS A 147 -27.68 14.43 46.39
C LYS A 147 -26.33 14.86 47.04
N HIS A 148 -25.63 15.72 46.28
CA HIS A 148 -24.69 16.82 46.60
C HIS A 148 -24.43 17.32 48.05
N ARG A 149 -23.18 17.77 48.30
CA ARG A 149 -22.87 19.21 48.58
C ARG A 149 -21.43 19.61 48.16
N VAL A 150 -21.02 20.87 48.39
CA VAL A 150 -19.86 21.56 47.75
C VAL A 150 -19.03 22.38 48.75
N THR A 151 -17.69 22.27 48.64
CA THR A 151 -16.61 23.20 49.10
C THR A 151 -15.29 22.82 48.38
N GLY A 152 -14.24 23.65 48.27
CA GLY A 152 -14.15 25.10 48.51
C GLY A 152 -12.73 25.61 48.86
N VAL A 153 -12.10 26.38 47.95
CA VAL A 153 -10.86 27.21 48.12
C VAL A 153 -9.52 26.42 48.28
N GLY A 154 -8.42 26.95 47.73
CA GLY A 154 -7.04 26.51 48.05
C GLY A 154 -6.01 26.74 46.93
N SER A 155 -5.11 27.71 47.10
CA SER A 155 -4.15 28.20 46.10
C SER A 155 -2.78 27.48 46.07
N ASN A 156 -2.01 27.79 45.02
CA ASN A 156 -0.56 27.66 44.83
C ASN A 156 0.06 26.31 44.40
N ALA A 157 0.98 26.44 43.44
CA ALA A 157 2.03 25.51 43.08
C ALA A 157 3.40 26.13 43.43
N SER A 158 4.50 25.50 42.98
CA SER A 158 5.90 25.67 43.41
C SER A 158 6.26 24.94 44.72
N ASP A 159 7.56 24.79 44.96
CA ASP A 159 8.21 24.22 46.15
C ASP A 159 7.87 22.77 46.54
N ARG A 160 8.30 21.81 45.70
CA ARG A 160 8.91 20.53 46.14
C ARG A 160 9.55 19.76 44.97
N TRP A 161 10.70 20.24 44.50
CA TRP A 161 11.50 19.58 43.45
C TRP A 161 12.97 19.32 43.83
N GLU A 162 13.28 19.24 45.13
CA GLU A 162 14.60 18.79 45.63
C GLU A 162 14.53 18.33 47.09
N SER A 163 14.39 17.01 47.35
CA SER A 163 14.69 16.36 48.67
C SER A 163 14.34 14.85 48.79
N GLU A 164 14.38 14.04 47.73
CA GLU A 164 14.10 12.58 47.88
C GLU A 164 15.04 11.67 47.06
N ARG A 165 16.35 11.92 47.15
CA ARG A 165 17.39 11.08 46.51
C ARG A 165 18.40 10.50 47.51
N SER A 166 17.93 9.91 48.61
CA SER A 166 18.70 8.95 49.41
C SER A 166 17.80 7.96 50.15
N ALA A 167 18.37 6.80 50.50
CA ALA A 167 17.82 5.74 51.36
C ALA A 167 16.40 5.22 51.08
N THR A 168 16.32 3.99 50.54
CA THR A 168 15.25 3.06 50.97
C THR A 168 15.81 1.66 51.16
N ARG A 169 15.70 1.16 52.40
CA ARG A 169 16.22 -0.13 52.87
C ARG A 169 15.28 -1.25 52.40
N LYS A 170 15.82 -2.44 52.09
CA LYS A 170 14.99 -3.59 51.66
C LYS A 170 13.99 -4.00 52.76
N THR A 171 12.69 -3.92 52.47
CA THR A 171 11.62 -4.57 53.25
C THR A 171 10.93 -5.65 52.38
N PRO A 172 10.52 -6.81 52.95
CA PRO A 172 9.81 -7.83 52.19
C PRO A 172 8.41 -7.39 51.76
N MET A 173 7.93 -7.84 50.59
CA MET A 173 6.54 -7.60 50.18
C MET A 173 5.55 -8.48 50.95
N SER A 174 4.34 -7.97 51.20
CA SER A 174 3.26 -8.73 51.82
C SER A 174 2.62 -9.75 50.85
N PRO A 175 2.04 -10.86 51.37
CA PRO A 175 1.46 -11.94 50.53
C PRO A 175 0.36 -11.49 49.57
N ALA A 176 -0.37 -10.41 49.89
CA ALA A 176 -1.41 -9.85 49.02
C ALA A 176 -0.83 -9.34 47.69
N ARG A 177 0.36 -8.73 47.72
CA ARG A 177 1.03 -8.18 46.53
C ARG A 177 1.63 -9.28 45.64
N MET A 178 1.97 -10.43 46.23
CA MET A 178 2.43 -11.63 45.52
C MET A 178 1.33 -12.25 44.63
N LYS A 179 0.07 -12.28 45.10
CA LYS A 179 -1.06 -12.82 44.31
C LYS A 179 -1.40 -11.99 43.06
N LEU A 180 -1.19 -10.67 43.08
CA LEU A 180 -1.33 -9.85 41.87
C LEU A 180 -0.17 -10.08 40.89
N ALA A 181 1.07 -10.16 41.39
CA ALA A 181 2.25 -10.38 40.54
C ALA A 181 2.19 -11.70 39.75
N THR A 182 1.63 -12.78 40.32
CA THR A 182 1.48 -14.08 39.64
C THR A 182 0.35 -14.14 38.60
N SER A 183 -0.41 -13.07 38.39
CA SER A 183 -1.39 -12.97 37.29
C SER A 183 -0.76 -12.60 35.93
N ALA A 184 0.55 -12.30 35.90
CA ALA A 184 1.27 -11.92 34.70
C ALA A 184 1.38 -13.07 33.68
N ARG A 185 0.40 -13.15 32.77
CA ARG A 185 0.42 -13.89 31.49
C ARG A 185 0.94 -15.34 31.58
N ARG A 186 0.11 -16.26 32.10
CA ARG A 186 0.14 -17.64 31.59
C ARG A 186 -0.27 -17.62 30.12
N ILE A 187 0.71 -17.76 29.22
CA ILE A 187 0.47 -18.08 27.82
C ILE A 187 -0.32 -19.42 27.78
N PRO A 188 -1.47 -19.52 27.08
CA PRO A 188 -2.24 -20.76 27.06
C PRO A 188 -1.42 -21.91 26.48
N GLN A 189 -1.49 -23.12 27.05
CA GLN A 189 -0.63 -24.25 26.62
C GLN A 189 -0.73 -24.61 25.13
N ARG A 190 -1.85 -24.31 24.46
CA ARG A 190 -1.99 -24.45 22.99
C ARG A 190 -1.06 -23.53 22.18
N TYR A 191 -0.59 -22.42 22.74
CA TYR A 191 0.46 -21.60 22.13
C TYR A 191 1.86 -22.19 22.29
N SER A 192 2.07 -23.08 23.27
CA SER A 192 3.37 -23.71 23.48
C SER A 192 3.81 -24.44 22.20
N MET A 193 3.00 -25.37 21.69
CA MET A 193 3.36 -26.10 20.46
C MET A 193 3.52 -25.19 19.24
N ALA A 194 2.65 -24.19 19.03
CA ALA A 194 2.77 -23.31 17.87
C ALA A 194 3.98 -22.36 17.93
N ALA A 195 4.32 -21.84 19.12
CA ALA A 195 5.49 -20.99 19.31
C ALA A 195 6.79 -21.80 19.34
N GLN A 196 6.76 -23.03 19.88
CA GLN A 196 7.86 -23.99 19.80
C GLN A 196 8.12 -24.37 18.34
N TYR A 197 7.10 -24.69 17.54
CA TYR A 197 7.26 -25.05 16.13
C TYR A 197 7.84 -23.89 15.29
N VAL A 198 7.49 -22.64 15.62
CA VAL A 198 8.12 -21.42 15.05
C VAL A 198 9.59 -21.23 15.50
N SER A 199 10.03 -21.90 16.57
CA SER A 199 11.44 -21.93 17.01
C SER A 199 12.21 -23.21 16.65
N GLU A 200 11.51 -24.26 16.21
CA GLU A 200 12.08 -25.57 15.84
C GLU A 200 12.50 -25.63 14.35
N VAL A 201 11.85 -24.85 13.48
CA VAL A 201 12.28 -24.65 12.09
C VAL A 201 13.25 -23.47 12.02
N PRO A 202 14.50 -23.66 11.52
CA PRO A 202 15.40 -22.54 11.27
C PRO A 202 14.81 -21.58 10.22
N ASP A 203 14.74 -20.30 10.55
CA ASP A 203 14.35 -19.25 9.60
C ASP A 203 15.52 -19.00 8.62
N GLU A 204 15.56 -19.79 7.53
CA GLU A 204 16.44 -19.54 6.37
C GLU A 204 16.00 -18.26 5.63
N MET A 205 16.42 -17.13 6.18
CA MET A 205 16.19 -15.79 5.64
C MET A 205 16.78 -15.63 4.22
N TYR A 206 17.85 -16.37 3.93
CA TYR A 206 18.47 -16.46 2.61
C TYR A 206 18.61 -17.92 2.20
N ALA A 207 17.94 -18.30 1.11
CA ALA A 207 18.23 -19.53 0.40
C ALA A 207 19.64 -19.47 -0.22
N GLU A 208 20.51 -20.43 0.09
CA GLU A 208 21.75 -20.62 -0.66
C GLU A 208 21.42 -20.84 -2.14
N VAL A 209 21.95 -19.98 -3.01
CA VAL A 209 21.68 -20.04 -4.44
C VAL A 209 22.50 -21.19 -5.06
N PRO A 210 21.87 -22.20 -5.68
CA PRO A 210 22.59 -23.31 -6.30
C PRO A 210 23.55 -22.78 -7.38
N LEU A 211 24.83 -23.13 -7.30
CA LEU A 211 25.86 -22.61 -8.22
C LEU A 211 25.50 -22.83 -9.70
N VAL A 212 24.92 -23.98 -10.03
CA VAL A 212 24.43 -24.30 -11.38
C VAL A 212 23.31 -23.36 -11.81
N ALA A 213 22.35 -23.05 -10.92
CA ALA A 213 21.26 -22.13 -11.21
C ALA A 213 21.76 -20.68 -11.38
N ALA A 214 22.75 -20.25 -10.57
CA ALA A 214 23.39 -18.95 -10.73
C ALA A 214 24.14 -18.84 -12.07
N LEU A 215 24.97 -19.83 -12.42
CA LEU A 215 25.72 -19.87 -13.68
C LEU A 215 24.79 -19.86 -14.91
N ILE A 216 23.73 -20.68 -14.90
CA ILE A 216 22.70 -20.70 -15.97
C ILE A 216 22.02 -19.33 -16.07
N THR A 217 21.66 -18.72 -14.93
CA THR A 217 20.97 -17.42 -14.90
C THR A 217 21.84 -16.30 -15.49
N TYR A 218 23.12 -16.22 -15.09
CA TYR A 218 24.05 -15.25 -15.66
C TYR A 218 24.31 -15.50 -17.16
N ALA A 219 24.49 -16.76 -17.58
CA ALA A 219 24.66 -17.11 -18.99
C ALA A 219 23.43 -16.74 -19.83
N MET A 220 22.21 -17.00 -19.33
CA MET A 220 20.97 -16.63 -20.00
C MET A 220 20.80 -15.11 -20.12
N TYR A 221 21.04 -14.34 -19.05
CA TYR A 221 21.02 -12.88 -19.12
C TYR A 221 22.07 -12.36 -20.10
N ALA A 222 23.31 -12.87 -20.07
CA ALA A 222 24.36 -12.49 -21.01
C ALA A 222 23.96 -12.75 -22.47
N VAL A 223 23.43 -13.94 -22.79
CA VAL A 223 22.94 -14.28 -24.14
C VAL A 223 21.83 -13.35 -24.59
N VAL A 224 20.82 -13.07 -23.73
CA VAL A 224 19.70 -12.19 -24.10
C VAL A 224 20.14 -10.74 -24.24
N ILE A 225 21.10 -10.27 -23.44
CA ILE A 225 21.67 -8.92 -23.52
C ILE A 225 22.52 -8.77 -24.80
N VAL A 226 23.47 -9.67 -25.05
CA VAL A 226 24.34 -9.64 -26.24
C VAL A 226 23.53 -9.73 -27.53
N LEU A 227 22.60 -10.69 -27.63
CA LEU A 227 21.72 -10.81 -28.80
C LEU A 227 20.75 -9.61 -28.93
N GLY A 228 20.37 -8.98 -27.82
CA GLY A 228 19.59 -7.76 -27.82
C GLY A 228 20.33 -6.57 -28.43
N TYR A 229 21.58 -6.34 -28.01
CA TYR A 229 22.43 -5.25 -28.53
C TYR A 229 22.88 -5.51 -29.96
N LEU A 230 23.28 -6.74 -30.31
CA LEU A 230 23.59 -7.13 -31.68
C LEU A 230 22.40 -6.89 -32.62
N ARG A 231 21.17 -7.20 -32.17
CA ARG A 231 19.95 -6.94 -32.94
C ARG A 231 19.61 -5.45 -33.04
N ASP A 232 19.89 -4.63 -32.03
CA ASP A 232 19.76 -3.17 -32.12
C ASP A 232 20.78 -2.60 -33.14
N ALA A 233 22.05 -3.04 -33.10
CA ALA A 233 23.07 -2.65 -34.07
C ALA A 233 22.72 -3.05 -35.51
N LEU A 234 22.35 -4.31 -35.75
CA LEU A 234 21.90 -4.79 -37.06
C LEU A 234 20.64 -4.05 -37.56
N SER A 235 19.75 -3.63 -36.65
CA SER A 235 18.55 -2.88 -37.02
C SER A 235 18.86 -1.44 -37.47
N LYS A 236 19.87 -0.80 -36.85
CA LYS A 236 20.41 0.49 -37.31
C LYS A 236 21.03 0.36 -38.70
N ILE A 237 21.91 -0.63 -38.91
CA ILE A 237 22.58 -0.91 -40.19
C ILE A 237 21.54 -1.16 -41.31
N LEU A 238 20.56 -2.04 -41.08
CA LEU A 238 19.54 -2.42 -42.06
C LEU A 238 18.40 -1.38 -42.20
N LYS A 239 18.51 -0.19 -41.58
CA LYS A 239 17.49 0.88 -41.57
C LYS A 239 16.06 0.41 -41.22
N ARG A 240 15.92 -0.68 -40.45
CA ARG A 240 14.62 -1.33 -40.20
C ARG A 240 13.84 -0.58 -39.11
N ARG A 241 12.96 0.36 -39.52
CA ARG A 241 12.04 1.13 -38.64
C ARG A 241 11.34 0.31 -37.55
N ARG A 242 11.09 -0.99 -37.77
CA ARG A 242 10.53 -1.95 -36.77
C ARG A 242 11.30 -2.04 -35.44
N TYR A 243 12.55 -1.56 -35.35
CA TYR A 243 13.31 -1.45 -34.09
C TYR A 243 14.03 -0.10 -33.94
N ALA A 244 13.61 0.94 -34.65
CA ALA A 244 14.12 2.28 -34.41
C ALA A 244 13.70 2.77 -33.02
N MET A 245 14.51 3.62 -32.38
CA MET A 245 14.08 4.33 -31.18
C MET A 245 12.87 5.17 -31.50
N ILE A 246 11.76 4.98 -30.78
CA ILE A 246 10.73 6.00 -30.65
C ILE A 246 11.19 6.96 -29.55
N LYS A 247 12.27 7.71 -29.83
CA LYS A 247 12.53 9.00 -29.21
C LYS A 247 11.96 10.01 -30.22
N PRO A 248 10.72 10.52 -30.05
CA PRO A 248 10.18 11.51 -30.97
C PRO A 248 11.08 12.74 -30.94
N GLN A 249 11.35 13.32 -32.10
CA GLN A 249 12.30 14.42 -32.22
C GLN A 249 11.74 15.65 -31.48
N GLY A 250 12.48 16.12 -30.46
CA GLY A 250 12.02 17.16 -29.54
C GLY A 250 11.48 16.68 -28.18
N CYS A 251 11.31 15.37 -27.96
CA CYS A 251 10.89 14.85 -26.65
C CYS A 251 12.08 14.53 -25.72
N ALA A 252 11.92 14.85 -24.43
CA ALA A 252 12.84 14.43 -23.38
C ALA A 252 12.87 12.90 -23.20
N PRO A 253 14.01 12.30 -22.81
CA PRO A 253 14.10 10.86 -22.54
C PRO A 253 13.37 10.50 -21.23
N LEU A 254 12.19 9.87 -21.35
CA LEU A 254 11.38 9.40 -20.21
C LEU A 254 11.91 8.12 -19.55
N LEU A 255 12.88 7.45 -20.16
CA LEU A 255 13.55 6.24 -19.67
C LEU A 255 15.05 6.34 -20.00
N SER A 256 15.88 5.75 -19.15
CA SER A 256 17.29 5.48 -19.48
C SER A 256 17.41 4.47 -20.62
N ASP A 257 18.54 4.47 -21.31
CA ASP A 257 18.77 3.55 -22.44
C ASP A 257 18.81 2.07 -21.99
N PHE A 258 19.10 1.78 -20.71
CA PHE A 258 18.98 0.43 -20.16
C PHE A 258 17.53 0.05 -19.82
N GLU A 259 16.72 0.98 -19.28
CA GLU A 259 15.28 0.74 -19.04
C GLU A 259 14.52 0.48 -20.34
N ASP A 260 14.76 1.28 -21.38
CA ASP A 260 14.23 1.05 -22.73
C ASP A 260 14.69 -0.30 -23.28
N PHE A 261 15.99 -0.61 -23.19
CA PHE A 261 16.53 -1.90 -23.62
C PHE A 261 15.84 -3.07 -22.90
N TYR A 262 15.77 -3.04 -21.57
CA TYR A 262 15.15 -4.08 -20.76
C TYR A 262 13.66 -4.23 -21.10
N THR A 263 12.95 -3.10 -21.24
CA THR A 263 11.54 -3.06 -21.60
C THR A 263 11.29 -3.69 -22.98
N ARG A 264 12.06 -3.30 -23.99
CA ARG A 264 11.95 -3.79 -25.38
C ARG A 264 12.42 -5.24 -25.56
N ARG A 265 13.47 -5.66 -24.83
CA ARG A 265 14.18 -6.92 -25.09
C ARG A 265 13.84 -8.05 -24.13
N LEU A 266 13.42 -7.75 -22.90
CA LEU A 266 13.06 -8.73 -21.87
C LEU A 266 11.60 -8.59 -21.42
N TYR A 267 11.23 -7.50 -20.74
CA TYR A 267 9.92 -7.33 -20.08
C TYR A 267 8.73 -7.68 -21.00
N ARG A 268 8.64 -7.03 -22.16
CA ARG A 268 7.55 -7.22 -23.15
C ARG A 268 7.46 -8.62 -23.77
N ARG A 269 8.34 -9.58 -23.42
CA ARG A 269 8.25 -10.99 -23.84
C ARG A 269 7.52 -11.88 -22.84
N ILE A 270 7.41 -11.44 -21.60
CA ILE A 270 6.83 -12.20 -20.47
C ILE A 270 5.78 -11.40 -19.70
N GLU A 271 5.40 -10.23 -20.23
CA GLU A 271 4.30 -9.35 -19.82
C GLU A 271 2.93 -10.07 -19.72
N ASP A 272 2.75 -11.20 -20.41
CA ASP A 272 1.58 -12.07 -20.27
C ASP A 272 1.45 -12.71 -18.87
N CYS A 273 2.58 -12.83 -18.15
CA CYS A 273 2.70 -13.39 -16.81
C CYS A 273 2.45 -12.38 -15.68
N TRP A 274 2.34 -11.08 -16.01
CA TRP A 274 2.17 -9.97 -15.05
C TRP A 274 0.91 -9.16 -15.34
N SER A 275 0.37 -8.49 -14.32
CA SER A 275 -0.80 -7.60 -14.43
C SER A 275 -1.97 -8.23 -15.21
N ARG A 276 -2.27 -9.51 -14.90
CA ARG A 276 -3.42 -10.23 -15.48
C ARG A 276 -4.71 -9.67 -14.87
N PRO A 277 -5.61 -9.05 -15.64
CA PRO A 277 -6.82 -8.47 -15.08
C PRO A 277 -7.86 -9.56 -14.73
N ILE A 278 -8.72 -9.25 -13.79
CA ILE A 278 -9.81 -10.10 -13.31
C ILE A 278 -11.16 -9.40 -13.51
N CYS A 279 -12.24 -10.17 -13.56
CA CYS A 279 -13.62 -9.66 -13.63
C CYS A 279 -14.54 -10.25 -12.54
N SER A 280 -13.96 -10.67 -11.42
CA SER A 280 -14.67 -11.09 -10.20
C SER A 280 -14.22 -10.26 -9.00
N ALA A 281 -14.88 -10.47 -7.85
CA ALA A 281 -14.29 -10.10 -6.56
C ALA A 281 -12.89 -10.75 -6.38
N PRO A 282 -11.95 -10.11 -5.67
CA PRO A 282 -10.61 -10.64 -5.37
C PRO A 282 -10.64 -11.69 -4.25
N GLY A 283 -11.44 -12.75 -4.45
CA GLY A 283 -11.72 -13.80 -3.49
C GLY A 283 -10.65 -14.89 -3.38
N ALA A 284 -11.03 -16.01 -2.74
CA ALA A 284 -10.23 -17.25 -2.77
C ALA A 284 -10.09 -17.79 -4.19
N TYR A 285 -11.12 -17.62 -5.01
CA TYR A 285 -11.10 -17.84 -6.46
C TYR A 285 -11.27 -16.52 -7.19
N ILE A 286 -10.65 -16.40 -8.37
CA ILE A 286 -10.74 -15.24 -9.25
C ILE A 286 -11.03 -15.67 -10.68
N ASP A 287 -11.87 -14.90 -11.37
CA ASP A 287 -12.15 -15.07 -12.79
C ASP A 287 -11.18 -14.20 -13.60
N VAL A 288 -10.14 -14.83 -14.18
CA VAL A 288 -9.02 -14.16 -14.86
C VAL A 288 -9.33 -13.96 -16.34
N ILE A 289 -9.19 -12.74 -16.86
CA ILE A 289 -9.40 -12.44 -18.28
C ILE A 289 -8.15 -12.89 -19.07
N GLU A 290 -8.35 -13.79 -20.03
CA GLU A 290 -7.27 -14.29 -20.87
C GLU A 290 -6.75 -13.22 -21.83
N ARG A 291 -5.43 -13.21 -22.03
CA ARG A 291 -4.71 -12.32 -22.94
C ARG A 291 -3.79 -13.10 -23.86
N ARG A 292 -3.60 -12.63 -25.09
CA ARG A 292 -2.64 -13.18 -26.06
C ARG A 292 -1.70 -12.10 -26.59
N PHE A 293 -0.50 -12.49 -27.01
CA PHE A 293 0.38 -11.61 -27.78
C PHE A 293 -0.20 -11.36 -29.18
N ARG A 294 -0.17 -10.09 -29.62
CA ARG A 294 -0.55 -9.68 -30.98
C ARG A 294 0.33 -10.38 -32.01
N THR A 295 -0.26 -10.99 -33.03
CA THR A 295 0.45 -11.49 -34.21
C THR A 295 1.25 -10.37 -34.91
N PRO A 296 2.22 -10.71 -35.79
CA PRO A 296 2.89 -9.72 -36.62
C PRO A 296 1.89 -8.89 -37.45
N LYS A 297 0.84 -9.52 -37.98
CA LYS A 297 -0.22 -8.87 -38.77
C LYS A 297 -1.05 -7.89 -37.94
N GLU A 298 -1.45 -8.23 -36.71
CA GLU A 298 -2.15 -7.29 -35.82
C GLU A 298 -1.26 -6.10 -35.42
N ARG A 299 0.03 -6.33 -35.17
CA ARG A 299 1.00 -5.25 -34.89
C ARG A 299 1.22 -4.36 -36.11
N GLU A 300 1.34 -4.95 -37.30
CA GLU A 300 1.51 -4.19 -38.54
C GLU A 300 0.25 -3.42 -38.93
N LEU A 301 -0.95 -3.97 -38.71
CA LEU A 301 -2.21 -3.26 -38.95
C LEU A 301 -2.34 -2.00 -38.08
N LEU A 302 -1.81 -2.02 -36.84
CA LEU A 302 -1.76 -0.85 -35.98
C LEU A 302 -0.76 0.19 -36.50
N LEU A 303 0.43 -0.23 -36.91
CA LEU A 303 1.47 0.66 -37.43
C LEU A 303 1.08 1.28 -38.79
N GLN A 304 0.56 0.48 -39.74
CA GLN A 304 0.14 0.94 -41.07
C GLN A 304 -1.09 1.87 -41.01
N LYS A 305 -1.99 1.71 -40.04
CA LYS A 305 -3.12 2.65 -39.81
C LYS A 305 -2.68 3.96 -39.13
N GLY A 306 -1.37 4.20 -38.99
CA GLY A 306 -0.80 5.39 -38.37
C GLY A 306 -1.21 5.54 -36.90
N ILE A 307 -1.56 4.45 -36.20
CA ILE A 307 -2.24 4.57 -34.89
C ILE A 307 -1.31 5.19 -33.83
N LEU A 308 0.00 4.97 -33.88
CA LEU A 308 0.93 5.67 -32.98
C LEU A 308 1.03 7.18 -33.25
N GLU A 309 0.79 7.64 -34.48
CA GLU A 309 0.74 9.07 -34.83
C GLU A 309 -0.66 9.66 -34.56
N ARG A 310 -1.71 8.84 -34.70
CA ARG A 310 -3.11 9.23 -34.48
C ARG A 310 -3.58 9.19 -33.02
N TRP A 311 -2.84 8.59 -32.08
CA TRP A 311 -3.19 8.70 -30.66
C TRP A 311 -3.22 10.15 -30.15
N ALA A 312 -2.49 11.06 -30.82
CA ALA A 312 -2.55 12.50 -30.54
C ALA A 312 -3.83 13.19 -31.07
N THR A 313 -4.66 12.54 -31.90
CA THR A 313 -5.77 13.20 -32.62
C THR A 313 -7.10 12.43 -32.64
N LYS A 314 -7.11 11.09 -32.74
CA LYS A 314 -8.31 10.24 -32.59
C LYS A 314 -7.91 8.81 -32.16
N PRO A 315 -8.32 8.33 -30.97
CA PRO A 315 -8.02 6.96 -30.54
C PRO A 315 -8.76 5.92 -31.41
N PRO A 316 -8.19 4.73 -31.62
CA PRO A 316 -8.83 3.71 -32.44
C PRO A 316 -10.05 3.11 -31.73
N GLN A 317 -11.22 3.22 -32.35
CA GLN A 317 -12.44 2.53 -31.92
C GLN A 317 -12.31 1.01 -32.15
N LEU A 318 -11.58 0.34 -31.26
CA LEU A 318 -11.53 -1.11 -31.19
C LEU A 318 -12.84 -1.61 -30.58
N LYS A 319 -13.55 -2.49 -31.29
CA LYS A 319 -14.79 -3.08 -30.79
C LYS A 319 -14.53 -3.71 -29.41
N PRO A 320 -15.42 -3.48 -28.41
CA PRO A 320 -15.37 -4.25 -27.18
C PRO A 320 -15.45 -5.74 -27.45
N VAL A 321 -14.95 -6.53 -26.51
CA VAL A 321 -15.00 -7.98 -26.57
C VAL A 321 -15.80 -8.50 -25.38
N GLU A 322 -16.76 -9.36 -25.69
CA GLU A 322 -17.57 -10.09 -24.71
C GLU A 322 -16.68 -11.00 -23.88
N LEU A 323 -16.98 -11.09 -22.58
CA LEU A 323 -16.28 -11.95 -21.64
C LEU A 323 -17.10 -13.23 -21.47
N ILE A 324 -16.59 -14.33 -22.01
CA ILE A 324 -17.21 -15.66 -21.99
C ILE A 324 -16.46 -16.55 -20.99
N ARG A 325 -17.18 -17.13 -20.03
CA ARG A 325 -16.61 -18.03 -19.03
C ARG A 325 -16.15 -19.35 -19.67
N GLU A 326 -14.90 -19.74 -19.45
CA GLU A 326 -14.30 -20.97 -20.00
C GLU A 326 -15.16 -22.21 -19.66
N GLY A 327 -15.36 -23.09 -20.64
CA GLY A 327 -16.20 -24.28 -20.51
C GLY A 327 -17.71 -24.01 -20.66
N THR A 328 -18.12 -22.76 -20.88
CA THR A 328 -19.53 -22.37 -21.03
C THR A 328 -19.73 -21.42 -22.22
N ASN A 329 -20.99 -21.09 -22.52
CA ASN A 329 -21.38 -19.98 -23.39
C ASN A 329 -21.93 -18.78 -22.58
N GLU A 330 -21.62 -18.69 -21.27
CA GLU A 330 -22.08 -17.61 -20.40
C GLU A 330 -21.30 -16.32 -20.68
N VAL A 331 -21.98 -15.28 -21.18
CA VAL A 331 -21.45 -13.93 -21.31
C VAL A 331 -21.59 -13.22 -19.97
N ILE A 332 -20.49 -13.06 -19.25
CA ILE A 332 -20.45 -12.44 -17.90
C ILE A 332 -20.19 -10.92 -17.93
N GLY A 333 -19.99 -10.35 -19.11
CA GLY A 333 -19.76 -8.92 -19.29
C GLY A 333 -19.08 -8.58 -20.61
N TRP A 334 -18.57 -7.36 -20.71
CA TRP A 334 -17.86 -6.83 -21.87
C TRP A 334 -16.67 -6.00 -21.40
N ILE A 335 -15.55 -6.09 -22.12
CA ILE A 335 -14.38 -5.24 -21.88
C ILE A 335 -14.04 -4.45 -23.16
N PRO A 336 -13.79 -3.14 -23.08
CA PRO A 336 -13.18 -2.42 -24.19
C PRO A 336 -11.87 -3.10 -24.58
N GLN A 337 -11.60 -3.27 -25.88
CA GLN A 337 -10.26 -3.65 -26.36
C GLN A 337 -9.31 -2.45 -26.28
N ALA A 338 -9.16 -1.90 -25.07
CA ALA A 338 -8.15 -0.92 -24.76
C ALA A 338 -6.76 -1.52 -25.06
N PRO A 339 -5.88 -0.82 -25.78
CA PRO A 339 -4.53 -1.26 -26.06
C PRO A 339 -3.62 -1.10 -24.82
N PHE A 340 -4.01 -1.73 -23.71
CA PHE A 340 -3.43 -1.75 -22.36
C PHE A 340 -1.90 -1.81 -22.37
N THR A 341 -1.35 -2.64 -23.27
CA THR A 341 0.03 -2.50 -23.76
C THR A 341 0.05 -2.58 -25.27
N ALA A 342 1.17 -2.20 -25.89
CA ALA A 342 1.37 -2.35 -27.34
C ALA A 342 1.48 -3.83 -27.80
N ALA A 343 1.60 -4.78 -26.88
CA ALA A 343 1.94 -6.18 -27.18
C ALA A 343 0.77 -7.17 -27.03
N LEU A 344 -0.21 -6.91 -26.16
CA LEU A 344 -1.27 -7.86 -25.79
C LEU A 344 -2.67 -7.49 -26.35
N THR A 345 -3.58 -8.47 -26.45
CA THR A 345 -5.04 -8.26 -26.60
C THR A 345 -5.77 -9.15 -25.60
N TYR A 346 -7.00 -8.79 -25.23
CA TYR A 346 -7.92 -9.74 -24.61
C TYR A 346 -8.35 -10.80 -25.64
N THR A 347 -8.62 -12.03 -25.19
CA THR A 347 -9.16 -13.11 -26.05
C THR A 347 -10.69 -13.19 -26.00
N GLY A 348 -11.31 -12.59 -25.00
CA GLY A 348 -12.73 -12.75 -24.67
C GLY A 348 -13.04 -13.99 -23.83
N ARG A 349 -12.04 -14.80 -23.48
CA ARG A 349 -12.21 -15.93 -22.55
C ARG A 349 -11.87 -15.50 -21.13
N VAL A 350 -12.59 -16.10 -20.17
CA VAL A 350 -12.36 -15.88 -18.75
C VAL A 350 -12.17 -17.22 -18.04
N LYS A 351 -11.03 -17.39 -17.39
CA LYS A 351 -10.60 -18.62 -16.73
C LYS A 351 -10.70 -18.48 -15.22
N ARG A 352 -11.58 -19.26 -14.58
CA ARG A 352 -11.66 -19.31 -13.12
C ARG A 352 -10.41 -20.00 -12.56
N CYS A 353 -9.75 -19.34 -11.63
CA CYS A 353 -8.50 -19.80 -11.03
C CYS A 353 -8.55 -19.69 -9.51
N LEU A 354 -7.89 -20.61 -8.80
CA LEU A 354 -7.57 -20.44 -7.38
C LEU A 354 -6.53 -19.31 -7.23
N ASN A 355 -6.77 -18.40 -6.29
CA ASN A 355 -5.99 -17.17 -6.11
C ASN A 355 -4.91 -17.33 -5.03
N LEU A 356 -3.66 -17.52 -5.46
CA LEU A 356 -2.46 -17.42 -4.62
C LEU A 356 -1.68 -16.12 -4.86
N SER A 357 -2.32 -15.15 -5.53
CA SER A 357 -1.66 -13.97 -6.10
C SER A 357 -1.94 -12.66 -5.35
N SER A 358 -3.01 -12.61 -4.55
CA SER A 358 -3.46 -11.40 -3.84
C SER A 358 -3.02 -11.35 -2.38
N TYR A 359 -2.94 -10.15 -1.80
CA TYR A 359 -2.68 -9.92 -0.38
C TYR A 359 -3.95 -9.96 0.50
N ASN A 360 -5.04 -10.62 0.05
CA ASN A 360 -6.32 -10.68 0.78
C ASN A 360 -6.25 -11.67 1.95
N TYR A 361 -5.34 -11.42 2.91
CA TYR A 361 -4.90 -12.38 3.93
C TYR A 361 -6.04 -12.90 4.81
N LEU A 362 -7.03 -12.08 5.16
CA LEU A 362 -8.17 -12.51 5.97
C LEU A 362 -9.43 -12.81 5.15
N GLY A 363 -9.43 -12.63 3.83
CA GLY A 363 -10.61 -12.84 2.99
C GLY A 363 -11.74 -11.86 3.32
N TYR A 364 -11.47 -10.56 3.20
CA TYR A 364 -12.48 -9.49 3.28
C TYR A 364 -12.72 -8.81 1.93
N GLY A 365 -11.78 -8.90 0.98
CA GLY A 365 -11.99 -8.44 -0.42
C GLY A 365 -13.04 -9.25 -1.19
N GLU A 366 -13.52 -10.35 -0.62
CA GLU A 366 -14.76 -11.05 -0.98
C GLU A 366 -15.54 -11.22 0.31
N VAL A 367 -16.84 -10.88 0.30
CA VAL A 367 -17.72 -11.00 1.48
C VAL A 367 -18.84 -11.98 1.14
N PRO A 368 -18.74 -13.26 1.56
CA PRO A 368 -19.79 -14.25 1.35
C PRO A 368 -21.11 -13.81 2.01
N GLY A 369 -22.19 -13.76 1.24
CA GLY A 369 -23.48 -13.20 1.65
C GLY A 369 -23.74 -11.76 1.20
N GLY A 370 -22.74 -11.07 0.64
CA GLY A 370 -22.85 -9.70 0.13
C GLY A 370 -22.15 -8.67 1.01
N VAL A 371 -22.16 -7.41 0.58
CA VAL A 371 -21.58 -6.29 1.33
C VAL A 371 -22.46 -5.98 2.55
N ASP A 372 -21.85 -5.68 3.70
CA ASP A 372 -22.56 -5.25 4.92
C ASP A 372 -23.49 -4.06 4.63
N ALA A 373 -24.74 -4.15 5.11
CA ALA A 373 -25.79 -3.18 4.79
C ALA A 373 -25.41 -1.74 5.17
N SER A 374 -24.65 -1.54 6.25
CA SER A 374 -24.25 -0.20 6.69
C SER A 374 -23.26 0.49 5.74
N VAL A 375 -22.60 -0.27 4.85
CA VAL A 375 -21.80 0.27 3.73
C VAL A 375 -22.70 0.83 2.63
N LEU A 376 -23.84 0.18 2.36
CA LEU A 376 -24.82 0.66 1.38
C LEU A 376 -25.51 1.93 1.89
N GLU A 377 -25.95 1.95 3.16
CA GLU A 377 -26.44 3.16 3.85
C GLU A 377 -25.43 4.33 3.77
N THR A 378 -24.14 4.01 3.75
CA THR A 378 -23.06 5.02 3.66
C THR A 378 -22.92 5.57 2.24
N LEU A 379 -23.19 4.77 1.19
CA LEU A 379 -23.29 5.25 -0.19
C LEU A 379 -24.52 6.15 -0.38
N ASP A 380 -25.68 5.73 0.11
CA ASP A 380 -26.94 6.51 0.01
C ASP A 380 -26.81 7.88 0.72
N ARG A 381 -26.07 7.93 1.83
CA ARG A 381 -25.90 9.15 2.64
C ARG A 381 -24.80 10.09 2.18
N TYR A 382 -23.70 9.58 1.63
CA TYR A 382 -22.50 10.40 1.33
C TYR A 382 -22.03 10.31 -0.14
N GLY A 383 -22.67 9.49 -0.97
CA GLY A 383 -22.19 9.14 -2.31
C GLY A 383 -20.93 8.28 -2.29
N VAL A 384 -20.34 8.09 -3.47
CA VAL A 384 -19.14 7.27 -3.67
C VAL A 384 -17.90 7.89 -3.02
N ALA A 385 -17.75 9.20 -3.09
CA ALA A 385 -16.65 9.97 -2.52
C ALA A 385 -17.09 11.41 -2.20
N THR A 386 -16.34 12.07 -1.32
CA THR A 386 -16.58 13.46 -0.88
C THR A 386 -16.12 14.51 -1.89
N GLY A 387 -15.27 14.13 -2.85
CA GLY A 387 -14.69 15.03 -3.86
C GLY A 387 -13.71 16.09 -3.32
N ALA A 388 -13.34 16.03 -2.03
CA ALA A 388 -12.62 17.10 -1.36
C ALA A 388 -11.45 16.59 -0.50
N ALA A 389 -10.43 17.44 -0.36
CA ALA A 389 -9.35 17.25 0.61
C ALA A 389 -9.86 17.35 2.05
N ARG A 390 -8.99 17.02 3.02
CA ARG A 390 -9.39 16.73 4.41
C ARG A 390 -10.19 17.83 5.11
N GLU A 391 -9.94 19.10 4.80
CA GLU A 391 -10.57 20.23 5.50
C GLU A 391 -12.10 20.28 5.31
N SER A 392 -12.58 19.91 4.12
CA SER A 392 -14.03 19.82 3.81
C SER A 392 -14.53 18.37 3.68
N GLY A 393 -13.67 17.44 3.25
CA GLY A 393 -14.02 16.03 3.01
C GLY A 393 -13.99 15.11 4.24
N CYS A 394 -13.77 15.63 5.46
CA CYS A 394 -13.64 14.80 6.65
C CYS A 394 -15.01 14.37 7.25
N THR A 395 -15.54 13.23 6.78
CA THR A 395 -16.80 12.67 7.30
C THR A 395 -16.68 12.11 8.73
N ALA A 396 -17.83 11.92 9.39
CA ALA A 396 -17.90 11.23 10.68
C ALA A 396 -17.37 9.79 10.60
N VAL A 397 -17.64 9.06 9.50
CA VAL A 397 -17.15 7.69 9.27
C VAL A 397 -15.62 7.65 9.19
N LEU A 398 -14.99 8.64 8.56
CA LEU A 398 -13.53 8.76 8.52
C LEU A 398 -12.93 8.98 9.92
N ARG A 399 -13.60 9.76 10.78
CA ARG A 399 -13.19 9.95 12.18
C ARG A 399 -13.41 8.72 13.05
N GLU A 400 -14.52 8.00 12.86
CA GLU A 400 -14.79 6.71 13.49
C GLU A 400 -13.70 5.69 13.13
N LEU A 401 -13.27 5.67 11.86
CA LEU A 401 -12.15 4.85 11.39
C LEU A 401 -10.82 5.25 12.05
N GLU A 402 -10.44 6.52 12.04
CA GLU A 402 -9.19 7.00 12.69
C GLU A 402 -9.12 6.60 14.17
N GLN A 403 -10.22 6.79 14.92
CA GLN A 403 -10.29 6.39 16.33
C GLN A 403 -10.20 4.87 16.50
N THR A 404 -10.78 4.09 15.57
CA THR A 404 -10.77 2.62 15.63
C THR A 404 -9.40 2.05 15.26
N VAL A 405 -8.73 2.60 14.25
CA VAL A 405 -7.31 2.32 13.94
C VAL A 405 -6.44 2.58 15.16
N ALA A 406 -6.58 3.75 15.79
CA ALA A 406 -5.79 4.12 16.97
C ALA A 406 -6.01 3.14 18.15
N ARG A 407 -7.26 2.75 18.46
CA ARG A 407 -7.56 1.71 19.46
C ARG A 407 -7.00 0.33 19.07
N PHE A 408 -7.05 -0.02 17.79
CA PHE A 408 -6.63 -1.33 17.27
C PHE A 408 -5.13 -1.55 17.44
N VAL A 409 -4.31 -0.59 17.00
CA VAL A 409 -2.84 -0.68 17.10
C VAL A 409 -2.27 -0.17 18.43
N GLY A 410 -3.12 0.34 19.34
CA GLY A 410 -2.71 0.78 20.67
C GLY A 410 -2.02 2.17 20.70
N LYS A 411 -2.49 3.11 19.89
CA LYS A 411 -1.91 4.46 19.74
C LYS A 411 -2.84 5.60 20.22
N PRO A 412 -2.28 6.75 20.66
CA PRO A 412 -3.06 7.91 21.09
C PRO A 412 -3.98 8.55 20.03
N ASP A 413 -3.62 8.47 18.74
CA ASP A 413 -4.36 9.02 17.60
C ASP A 413 -3.88 8.38 16.27
N ALA A 414 -4.64 8.57 15.18
CA ALA A 414 -4.27 8.15 13.83
C ALA A 414 -4.79 9.10 12.75
N ILE A 415 -4.08 9.18 11.62
CA ILE A 415 -4.52 9.82 10.38
C ILE A 415 -4.72 8.76 9.29
N VAL A 416 -5.84 8.84 8.57
CA VAL A 416 -6.12 8.00 7.39
C VAL A 416 -5.83 8.78 6.10
N ILE A 417 -5.23 8.09 5.11
CA ILE A 417 -4.84 8.59 3.80
C ILE A 417 -5.49 7.72 2.72
N GLY A 418 -6.02 8.33 1.64
CA GLY A 418 -6.83 7.65 0.63
C GLY A 418 -6.10 6.57 -0.20
N MET A 419 -4.77 6.65 -0.32
CA MET A 419 -3.93 5.72 -1.09
C MET A 419 -2.81 5.10 -0.23
N GLY A 420 -2.61 3.78 -0.35
CA GLY A 420 -1.62 3.03 0.44
C GLY A 420 -0.17 3.47 0.19
N PHE A 421 0.23 3.61 -1.08
CA PHE A 421 1.58 4.09 -1.45
C PHE A 421 1.83 5.52 -0.93
N ALA A 422 0.88 6.43 -1.17
CA ALA A 422 0.91 7.81 -0.68
C ALA A 422 1.02 7.92 0.85
N THR A 423 0.50 6.95 1.60
CA THR A 423 0.57 6.90 3.06
C THR A 423 2.03 6.91 3.56
N ASN A 424 2.97 6.33 2.80
CA ASN A 424 4.40 6.46 3.10
C ASN A 424 5.01 7.68 2.38
N SER A 425 4.82 7.78 1.06
CA SER A 425 5.57 8.74 0.24
C SER A 425 5.23 10.21 0.51
N MET A 426 4.05 10.50 1.06
CA MET A 426 3.61 11.85 1.43
C MET A 426 3.65 12.14 2.94
N ILE A 427 3.81 11.13 3.81
CA ILE A 427 3.93 11.34 5.27
C ILE A 427 5.40 11.49 5.70
N ILE A 428 6.33 10.69 5.17
CA ILE A 428 7.75 10.75 5.57
C ILE A 428 8.34 12.17 5.41
N PRO A 429 8.11 12.92 4.32
CA PRO A 429 8.57 14.31 4.17
C PRO A 429 8.00 15.31 5.20
N ALA A 430 6.85 15.01 5.82
CA ALA A 430 6.25 15.84 6.86
C ALA A 430 6.77 15.52 8.27
N ILE A 431 7.42 14.35 8.47
CA ILE A 431 8.02 13.91 9.74
C ILE A 431 9.47 14.40 9.88
N ILE A 432 10.24 14.34 8.79
CA ILE A 432 11.70 14.56 8.78
C ILE A 432 12.12 15.24 7.47
N GLY A 433 13.25 15.95 7.49
CA GLY A 433 13.81 16.59 6.29
C GLY A 433 15.25 17.05 6.50
N LYS A 434 15.66 18.14 5.83
CA LYS A 434 17.04 18.67 5.88
C LYS A 434 17.60 18.76 7.32
N GLY A 435 18.78 18.17 7.53
CA GLY A 435 19.45 18.06 8.83
C GLY A 435 18.95 16.93 9.74
N GLY A 436 17.98 16.15 9.29
CA GLY A 436 17.63 14.84 9.85
C GLY A 436 18.32 13.68 9.12
N LEU A 437 18.31 12.51 9.76
CA LEU A 437 18.84 11.24 9.24
C LEU A 437 17.73 10.18 9.22
N ILE A 438 17.57 9.52 8.08
CA ILE A 438 16.78 8.29 7.93
C ILE A 438 17.77 7.12 7.86
N ILE A 439 17.51 6.07 8.63
CA ILE A 439 18.22 4.78 8.57
C ILE A 439 17.21 3.72 8.12
N SER A 440 17.34 3.28 6.87
CA SER A 440 16.44 2.33 6.22
C SER A 440 17.00 0.92 6.25
N ASP A 441 16.14 -0.09 6.39
CA ASP A 441 16.44 -1.45 5.94
C ASP A 441 16.71 -1.44 4.43
N GLU A 442 17.59 -2.31 3.94
CA GLU A 442 17.95 -2.37 2.52
C GLU A 442 16.84 -2.92 1.61
N LEU A 443 15.84 -3.63 2.16
CA LEU A 443 14.71 -4.18 1.42
C LEU A 443 13.38 -3.41 1.63
N ASN A 444 13.41 -2.26 2.30
CA ASN A 444 12.23 -1.42 2.53
C ASN A 444 11.51 -1.02 1.22
N HIS A 445 10.18 -1.04 1.26
CA HIS A 445 9.28 -0.81 0.15
C HIS A 445 9.53 0.48 -0.65
N ALA A 446 9.25 0.44 -1.96
CA ALA A 446 9.45 1.57 -2.87
C ALA A 446 8.77 2.88 -2.41
N SER A 447 7.63 2.79 -1.72
CA SER A 447 6.96 3.95 -1.13
C SER A 447 7.73 4.61 0.01
N ILE A 448 8.44 3.81 0.82
CA ILE A 448 9.33 4.28 1.89
C ILE A 448 10.54 4.95 1.26
N VAL A 449 11.16 4.34 0.25
CA VAL A 449 12.29 4.91 -0.49
C VAL A 449 11.91 6.23 -1.17
N ALA A 450 10.72 6.31 -1.78
CA ALA A 450 10.20 7.53 -2.40
C ALA A 450 10.03 8.66 -1.35
N GLY A 451 9.35 8.39 -0.23
CA GLY A 451 9.15 9.36 0.85
C GLY A 451 10.45 9.78 1.54
N ALA A 452 11.39 8.85 1.71
CA ALA A 452 12.71 9.14 2.26
C ALA A 452 13.51 10.07 1.34
N ARG A 453 13.46 9.86 0.02
CA ARG A 453 14.13 10.72 -0.96
C ARG A 453 13.50 12.11 -1.06
N SER A 454 12.17 12.21 -1.12
CA SER A 454 11.48 13.50 -1.21
C SER A 454 11.56 14.34 0.08
N SER A 455 11.89 13.73 1.23
CA SER A 455 12.12 14.46 2.49
C SER A 455 13.32 15.42 2.46
N GLY A 456 14.34 15.15 1.64
CA GLY A 456 15.62 15.87 1.71
C GLY A 456 16.43 15.64 3.00
N ALA A 457 16.06 14.65 3.83
CA ALA A 457 16.91 14.14 4.91
C ALA A 457 18.11 13.36 4.35
N ARG A 458 19.17 13.17 5.15
CA ARG A 458 20.22 12.21 4.75
C ARG A 458 19.68 10.79 4.92
N ILE A 459 19.93 9.92 3.95
CA ILE A 459 19.63 8.49 4.06
C ILE A 459 20.93 7.73 4.36
N ARG A 460 20.84 6.73 5.25
CA ARG A 460 21.76 5.59 5.37
C ARG A 460 20.95 4.30 5.31
N VAL A 461 21.63 3.21 4.96
CA VAL A 461 21.05 1.87 4.86
C VAL A 461 21.81 0.95 5.83
N PHE A 462 21.11 0.01 6.45
CA PHE A 462 21.69 -1.11 7.19
C PHE A 462 21.26 -2.44 6.53
N ARG A 463 22.04 -3.51 6.75
CA ARG A 463 21.73 -4.84 6.20
C ARG A 463 20.38 -5.36 6.68
N HIS A 464 19.68 -6.05 5.79
CA HIS A 464 18.33 -6.52 6.00
C HIS A 464 18.15 -7.26 7.34
N ASN A 465 17.21 -6.78 8.15
CA ASN A 465 16.81 -7.36 9.44
C ASN A 465 17.97 -7.48 10.48
N ASP A 466 19.15 -6.92 10.21
CA ASP A 466 20.36 -7.06 11.02
C ASP A 466 20.48 -5.93 12.05
N ALA A 467 19.96 -6.20 13.25
CA ALA A 467 20.06 -5.28 14.39
C ALA A 467 21.51 -4.93 14.81
N LYS A 468 22.51 -5.78 14.50
CA LYS A 468 23.93 -5.49 14.78
C LYS A 468 24.50 -4.51 13.76
N ASP A 469 24.11 -4.63 12.50
CA ASP A 469 24.47 -3.67 11.47
C ASP A 469 23.76 -2.32 11.66
N LEU A 470 22.49 -2.33 12.07
CA LEU A 470 21.76 -1.14 12.53
C LEU A 470 22.51 -0.44 13.67
N GLU A 471 22.96 -1.17 14.69
CA GLU A 471 23.73 -0.63 15.82
C GLU A 471 25.09 -0.05 15.35
N ARG A 472 25.76 -0.69 14.39
CA ARG A 472 26.98 -0.16 13.74
C ARG A 472 26.71 1.15 13.00
N VAL A 473 25.67 1.20 12.18
CA VAL A 473 25.29 2.37 11.35
C VAL A 473 24.84 3.55 12.21
N LEU A 474 24.02 3.31 13.25
CA LEU A 474 23.63 4.31 14.24
C LEU A 474 24.86 4.91 14.91
N ARG A 475 25.75 4.06 15.46
CA ARG A 475 26.94 4.52 16.19
C ARG A 475 27.86 5.37 15.31
N SER A 476 28.10 4.97 14.07
CA SER A 476 28.95 5.74 13.15
C SER A 476 28.27 7.06 12.74
N ALA A 477 26.99 7.02 12.36
CA ALA A 477 26.28 8.23 11.94
C ALA A 477 26.12 9.27 13.06
N ILE A 478 25.96 8.84 14.31
CA ILE A 478 25.90 9.74 15.48
C ILE A 478 27.27 10.37 15.76
N ALA A 479 28.36 9.61 15.63
CA ALA A 479 29.72 10.11 15.85
C ALA A 479 30.21 11.04 14.73
N GLU A 480 29.80 10.79 13.48
CA GLU A 480 30.18 11.60 12.31
C GLU A 480 29.37 12.90 12.20
N GLY A 481 28.14 12.93 12.72
CA GLY A 481 27.22 14.07 12.62
C GLY A 481 26.75 14.36 11.18
N GLN A 482 26.18 15.56 11.00
CA GLN A 482 25.74 16.05 9.69
C GLN A 482 26.95 16.30 8.76
N PRO A 483 26.90 15.88 7.47
CA PRO A 483 28.00 16.09 6.51
C PRO A 483 28.49 17.54 6.44
N ARG A 484 29.81 17.71 6.27
CA ARG A 484 30.58 18.99 6.24
C ARG A 484 30.57 19.79 7.55
N SER A 485 29.46 19.83 8.28
CA SER A 485 29.31 20.66 9.48
C SER A 485 29.59 19.92 10.79
N HIS A 486 29.56 18.58 10.78
CA HIS A 486 29.67 17.68 11.94
C HIS A 486 28.68 17.96 13.09
N ARG A 487 27.69 18.84 12.88
CA ARG A 487 26.64 19.15 13.84
C ARG A 487 25.77 17.93 14.12
N GLN A 488 25.27 17.80 15.35
CA GLN A 488 24.34 16.73 15.71
C GLN A 488 23.09 16.71 14.79
N TRP A 489 22.60 15.51 14.47
CA TRP A 489 21.36 15.33 13.71
C TRP A 489 20.15 15.90 14.46
N ARG A 490 19.28 16.66 13.76
CA ARG A 490 18.07 17.25 14.36
C ARG A 490 17.05 16.19 14.79
N ARG A 491 16.97 15.08 14.02
CA ARG A 491 16.18 13.87 14.27
C ARG A 491 16.88 12.69 13.61
N ILE A 492 16.76 11.49 14.19
CA ILE A 492 17.16 10.22 13.56
C ILE A 492 15.93 9.32 13.53
N LEU A 493 15.59 8.79 12.36
CA LEU A 493 14.43 7.92 12.14
C LEU A 493 14.89 6.58 11.56
N VAL A 494 14.71 5.50 12.31
CA VAL A 494 14.89 4.12 11.84
C VAL A 494 13.56 3.66 11.22
N VAL A 495 13.62 3.07 10.03
CA VAL A 495 12.43 2.65 9.26
C VAL A 495 12.55 1.19 8.85
N VAL A 496 11.53 0.38 9.14
CA VAL A 496 11.45 -1.07 8.83
C VAL A 496 10.03 -1.49 8.45
N GLU A 497 9.88 -2.56 7.67
CA GLU A 497 8.60 -3.28 7.50
C GLU A 497 8.38 -4.32 8.63
N GLY A 498 7.13 -4.72 8.88
CA GLY A 498 6.78 -5.80 9.81
C GLY A 498 6.87 -7.19 9.18
N ILE A 499 6.42 -7.33 7.92
CA ILE A 499 6.74 -8.43 7.00
C ILE A 499 7.23 -7.81 5.70
N TYR A 500 8.39 -8.26 5.22
CA TYR A 500 8.97 -7.78 3.97
C TYR A 500 8.34 -8.49 2.76
N SER A 501 7.79 -7.70 1.85
CA SER A 501 6.80 -8.18 0.86
C SER A 501 7.29 -9.19 -0.19
N MET A 502 8.60 -9.31 -0.44
CA MET A 502 9.16 -10.22 -1.46
C MET A 502 9.82 -11.46 -0.85
N GLU A 503 10.37 -11.35 0.35
CA GLU A 503 11.05 -12.40 1.10
C GLU A 503 10.08 -13.18 1.98
N GLY A 504 9.03 -12.54 2.49
CA GLY A 504 8.17 -13.09 3.55
C GLY A 504 8.86 -13.15 4.91
N ALA A 505 10.02 -12.53 5.07
CA ALA A 505 10.73 -12.39 6.35
C ALA A 505 9.92 -11.53 7.34
N ILE A 506 9.87 -11.94 8.61
CA ILE A 506 9.30 -11.16 9.70
C ILE A 506 10.42 -10.35 10.38
N CYS A 507 10.12 -9.09 10.71
CA CYS A 507 11.07 -8.19 11.35
C CYS A 507 11.44 -8.62 12.77
N ASN A 508 12.74 -8.60 13.09
CA ASN A 508 13.31 -8.79 14.42
C ASN A 508 13.10 -7.55 15.29
N LEU A 509 11.83 -7.17 15.47
CA LEU A 509 11.43 -5.90 16.07
C LEU A 509 11.90 -5.77 17.53
N ARG A 510 12.09 -6.89 18.26
CA ARG A 510 12.65 -6.86 19.63
C ARG A 510 14.02 -6.21 19.65
N GLU A 511 14.94 -6.70 18.84
CA GLU A 511 16.32 -6.21 18.82
C GLU A 511 16.43 -4.86 18.11
N ILE A 512 15.65 -4.64 17.05
CA ILE A 512 15.60 -3.35 16.34
C ILE A 512 15.06 -2.25 17.27
N ALA A 513 14.00 -2.50 18.04
CA ALA A 513 13.49 -1.55 19.04
C ALA A 513 14.44 -1.38 20.23
N ARG A 514 15.13 -2.44 20.69
CA ARG A 514 16.18 -2.34 21.73
C ARG A 514 17.32 -1.42 21.29
N VAL A 515 17.81 -1.60 20.06
CA VAL A 515 18.90 -0.80 19.47
C VAL A 515 18.43 0.65 19.25
N THR A 516 17.28 0.85 18.62
CA THR A 516 16.75 2.19 18.31
C THR A 516 16.56 3.02 19.58
N ARG A 517 15.99 2.42 20.64
CA ARG A 517 15.83 3.03 21.96
C ARG A 517 17.16 3.35 22.65
N LYS A 518 18.16 2.45 22.56
CA LYS A 518 19.52 2.67 23.12
C LYS A 518 20.16 3.96 22.59
N TYR A 519 19.92 4.28 21.31
CA TYR A 519 20.48 5.46 20.65
C TYR A 519 19.53 6.68 20.61
N LYS A 520 18.36 6.61 21.26
CA LYS A 520 17.32 7.66 21.26
C LYS A 520 16.90 8.12 19.86
N ALA A 521 16.94 7.21 18.88
CA ALA A 521 16.36 7.43 17.56
C ALA A 521 14.87 7.07 17.60
N PHE A 522 14.09 7.65 16.68
CA PHE A 522 12.67 7.32 16.50
C PHE A 522 12.52 6.05 15.65
N LEU A 523 11.48 5.25 15.92
CA LEU A 523 11.17 4.02 15.18
C LEU A 523 9.86 4.15 14.38
N PHE A 524 9.94 3.93 13.08
CA PHE A 524 8.82 3.79 12.16
C PHE A 524 8.72 2.32 11.74
N VAL A 525 7.54 1.71 11.94
CA VAL A 525 7.24 0.37 11.43
C VAL A 525 6.09 0.45 10.43
N ASP A 526 6.33 -0.03 9.22
CA ASP A 526 5.31 -0.29 8.21
C ASP A 526 4.70 -1.68 8.46
N GLU A 527 3.51 -1.71 9.06
CA GLU A 527 2.77 -2.93 9.35
C GLU A 527 1.96 -3.44 8.12
N ALA A 528 2.14 -2.92 6.90
CA ALA A 528 1.23 -3.19 5.77
C ALA A 528 1.00 -4.67 5.46
N HIS A 529 2.01 -5.53 5.60
CA HIS A 529 1.90 -6.98 5.38
C HIS A 529 1.64 -7.81 6.65
N SER A 530 1.76 -7.20 7.83
CA SER A 530 1.64 -7.87 9.13
C SER A 530 0.35 -7.50 9.87
N ILE A 531 -0.22 -6.32 9.65
CA ILE A 531 -1.52 -5.94 10.20
C ILE A 531 -2.62 -6.87 9.67
N GLY A 532 -3.44 -7.43 10.56
CA GLY A 532 -4.40 -8.49 10.25
C GLY A 532 -3.79 -9.85 9.88
N ALA A 533 -2.48 -9.97 9.72
CA ALA A 533 -1.79 -11.20 9.32
C ALA A 533 -0.98 -11.83 10.46
N LEU A 534 -0.47 -11.01 11.39
CA LEU A 534 0.33 -11.40 12.54
C LEU A 534 -0.33 -11.01 13.87
N GLY A 535 0.00 -11.79 14.92
CA GLY A 535 -0.52 -11.62 16.27
C GLY A 535 -1.82 -12.40 16.53
N GLU A 536 -2.13 -12.69 17.80
CA GLU A 536 -3.37 -13.40 18.21
C GLU A 536 -4.64 -12.65 17.79
N ARG A 537 -4.57 -11.32 17.68
CA ARG A 537 -5.69 -10.41 17.43
C ARG A 537 -5.50 -9.63 16.13
N GLY A 538 -4.58 -10.08 15.27
CA GLY A 538 -4.25 -9.42 14.02
C GLY A 538 -3.58 -8.05 14.20
N ARG A 539 -2.96 -7.76 15.36
CA ARG A 539 -2.41 -6.42 15.67
C ARG A 539 -1.01 -6.17 15.12
N GLY A 540 -0.46 -7.08 14.32
CA GLY A 540 0.79 -6.86 13.59
C GLY A 540 2.04 -7.46 14.24
N VAL A 541 3.20 -7.06 13.73
CA VAL A 541 4.51 -7.52 14.20
C VAL A 541 4.78 -7.08 15.64
N CYS A 542 4.21 -5.96 16.10
CA CYS A 542 4.27 -5.57 17.52
C CYS A 542 3.65 -6.65 18.43
N GLU A 543 2.42 -7.13 18.13
CA GLU A 543 1.77 -8.18 18.92
C GLU A 543 2.47 -9.54 18.78
N PHE A 544 2.88 -9.92 17.57
CA PHE A 544 3.58 -11.18 17.31
C PHE A 544 4.93 -11.26 18.03
N THR A 545 5.72 -10.18 17.99
CA THR A 545 6.99 -10.11 18.73
C THR A 545 6.80 -9.80 20.21
N GLY A 546 5.61 -9.36 20.63
CA GLY A 546 5.33 -8.93 22.01
C GLY A 546 6.02 -7.61 22.40
N VAL A 547 6.44 -6.80 21.43
CA VAL A 547 6.91 -5.43 21.63
C VAL A 547 5.71 -4.54 21.91
N ASP A 548 5.81 -3.66 22.91
CA ASP A 548 4.73 -2.75 23.25
C ASP A 548 4.58 -1.66 22.16
N PRO A 549 3.37 -1.39 21.62
CA PRO A 549 3.17 -0.33 20.63
C PRO A 549 3.59 1.08 21.08
N ARG A 550 3.84 1.29 22.38
CA ARG A 550 4.42 2.52 22.93
C ARG A 550 5.94 2.65 22.71
N ASP A 551 6.62 1.54 22.44
CA ASP A 551 8.08 1.47 22.20
C ASP A 551 8.48 1.63 20.72
N VAL A 552 7.48 1.69 19.82
CA VAL A 552 7.62 2.09 18.42
C VAL A 552 6.98 3.47 18.29
N ASP A 553 7.63 4.49 17.74
CA ASP A 553 7.02 5.84 17.70
C ASP A 553 5.84 5.92 16.73
N ILE A 554 6.02 5.39 15.52
CA ILE A 554 5.09 5.54 14.39
C ILE A 554 4.73 4.16 13.83
N LEU A 555 3.43 3.85 13.78
CA LEU A 555 2.88 2.66 13.16
C LEU A 555 2.11 3.05 11.89
N MET A 556 2.64 2.68 10.72
CA MET A 556 1.97 2.83 9.44
C MET A 556 1.28 1.50 9.06
N GLY A 557 0.20 1.55 8.28
CA GLY A 557 -0.33 0.35 7.64
C GLY A 557 -1.26 0.65 6.46
N THR A 558 -1.74 -0.38 5.78
CA THR A 558 -2.65 -0.27 4.64
C THR A 558 -3.91 -1.11 4.82
N PHE A 559 -5.01 -0.65 4.22
CA PHE A 559 -6.26 -1.40 4.16
C PHE A 559 -6.40 -2.23 2.86
N THR A 560 -5.46 -2.08 1.91
CA THR A 560 -5.43 -2.78 0.60
C THR A 560 -5.15 -4.29 0.67
N LYS A 561 -4.86 -4.82 1.87
CA LYS A 561 -4.34 -6.18 2.06
C LYS A 561 -5.31 -6.98 2.94
N SER A 562 -5.00 -7.16 4.22
CA SER A 562 -5.84 -7.92 5.17
C SER A 562 -7.28 -7.42 5.30
N PHE A 563 -7.54 -6.13 5.03
CA PHE A 563 -8.86 -5.49 5.19
C PHE A 563 -9.67 -5.36 3.89
N GLY A 564 -9.18 -5.86 2.75
CA GLY A 564 -9.97 -5.95 1.51
C GLY A 564 -10.39 -4.63 0.85
N ALA A 565 -9.83 -3.48 1.25
CA ALA A 565 -10.31 -2.14 0.89
C ALA A 565 -9.23 -1.28 0.21
N VAL A 566 -9.21 0.04 0.45
CA VAL A 566 -8.26 1.00 -0.15
C VAL A 566 -7.59 1.89 0.89
N GLY A 567 -6.46 2.49 0.54
CA GLY A 567 -5.76 3.47 1.37
C GLY A 567 -4.92 2.91 2.51
N GLY A 568 -4.59 3.77 3.47
CA GLY A 568 -3.77 3.42 4.62
C GLY A 568 -3.87 4.41 5.77
N TYR A 569 -3.07 4.18 6.81
CA TYR A 569 -3.05 4.99 8.02
C TYR A 569 -1.63 5.21 8.55
N VAL A 570 -1.49 6.26 9.37
CA VAL A 570 -0.35 6.46 10.26
C VAL A 570 -0.85 6.77 11.67
N ALA A 571 -0.44 5.97 12.64
CA ALA A 571 -0.87 6.02 14.03
C ALA A 571 0.33 6.32 14.95
N ALA A 572 0.22 7.38 15.75
CA ALA A 572 1.32 7.97 16.50
C ALA A 572 0.81 8.76 17.72
N SER A 573 1.64 9.66 18.27
CA SER A 573 1.20 10.62 19.30
C SER A 573 0.20 11.64 18.72
N ARG A 574 -0.65 12.22 19.58
CA ARG A 574 -1.66 13.22 19.15
C ARG A 574 -1.03 14.45 18.50
N GLU A 575 0.14 14.84 18.99
CA GLU A 575 0.90 16.00 18.56
C GLU A 575 1.44 15.76 17.13
N LEU A 576 2.03 14.58 16.87
CA LEU A 576 2.49 14.22 15.54
C LEU A 576 1.32 14.03 14.56
N VAL A 577 0.24 13.36 14.96
CA VAL A 577 -0.94 13.20 14.09
C VAL A 577 -1.60 14.56 13.80
N ALA A 578 -1.70 15.47 14.77
CA ALA A 578 -2.19 16.84 14.55
C ALA A 578 -1.27 17.68 13.65
N HIS A 579 0.06 17.48 13.73
CA HIS A 579 1.03 18.08 12.81
C HIS A 579 0.84 17.54 11.38
N LEU A 580 0.76 16.21 11.21
CA LEU A 580 0.58 15.57 9.89
C LEU A 580 -0.72 16.02 9.21
N ARG A 581 -1.82 16.14 9.97
CA ARG A 581 -3.11 16.65 9.47
C ARG A 581 -3.06 18.08 8.91
N ARG A 582 -2.01 18.86 9.20
CA ARG A 582 -1.80 20.25 8.74
C ARG A 582 -0.61 20.42 7.79
N THR A 583 0.17 19.38 7.51
CA THR A 583 1.46 19.51 6.79
C THR A 583 1.75 18.41 5.77
N ALA A 584 1.10 17.26 5.84
CA ALA A 584 1.30 16.20 4.86
C ALA A 584 0.51 16.50 3.56
N PRO A 585 1.14 16.47 2.37
CA PRO A 585 0.44 16.63 1.09
C PRO A 585 -0.73 15.66 0.90
N GLY A 586 -0.60 14.42 1.39
CA GLY A 586 -1.65 13.40 1.37
C GLY A 586 -2.83 13.65 2.33
N ALA A 587 -2.78 14.71 3.12
CA ALA A 587 -3.89 15.21 3.95
C ALA A 587 -4.42 16.55 3.44
N LEU A 588 -3.54 17.44 2.96
CA LEU A 588 -3.90 18.79 2.48
C LEU A 588 -4.47 18.83 1.07
N TYR A 589 -3.96 18.00 0.15
CA TYR A 589 -4.24 18.12 -1.29
C TYR A 589 -4.88 16.87 -1.90
N ALA A 590 -4.69 15.69 -1.28
CA ALA A 590 -5.35 14.47 -1.71
C ALA A 590 -6.81 14.40 -1.22
N SER A 591 -7.70 13.89 -2.08
CA SER A 591 -9.10 13.61 -1.73
C SER A 591 -9.22 12.63 -0.56
N THR A 592 -10.22 12.81 0.31
CA THR A 592 -10.43 11.89 1.44
C THR A 592 -10.90 10.52 0.98
N MET A 593 -10.64 9.50 1.80
CA MET A 593 -11.09 8.13 1.56
C MET A 593 -12.61 8.08 1.41
N SER A 594 -13.08 7.34 0.40
CA SER A 594 -14.50 7.01 0.20
C SER A 594 -15.16 6.59 1.52
N PRO A 595 -16.27 7.23 1.95
CA PRO A 595 -16.96 6.88 3.18
C PRO A 595 -17.39 5.41 3.23
N ALA A 596 -17.83 4.84 2.10
CA ALA A 596 -18.19 3.43 1.99
C ALA A 596 -16.99 2.50 2.21
N CYS A 597 -15.81 2.84 1.66
CA CYS A 597 -14.58 2.10 1.92
C CYS A 597 -14.18 2.19 3.41
N ALA A 598 -14.27 3.37 4.02
CA ALA A 598 -14.01 3.55 5.44
C ALA A 598 -14.97 2.73 6.32
N LYS A 599 -16.24 2.59 5.91
CA LYS A 599 -17.25 1.76 6.58
C LYS A 599 -16.95 0.26 6.47
N HIS A 600 -16.52 -0.23 5.30
CA HIS A 600 -16.08 -1.62 5.14
C HIS A 600 -14.87 -1.94 6.04
N ILE A 601 -13.91 -1.02 6.14
CA ILE A 601 -12.74 -1.19 7.01
C ILE A 601 -13.16 -1.23 8.49
N LEU A 602 -14.11 -0.40 8.91
CA LEU A 602 -14.70 -0.45 10.26
C LEU A 602 -15.38 -1.79 10.55
N PHE A 603 -16.14 -2.34 9.60
CA PHE A 603 -16.73 -3.69 9.70
C PHE A 603 -15.63 -4.75 9.88
N ALA A 604 -14.61 -4.76 9.01
CA ALA A 604 -13.50 -5.72 9.10
C ALA A 604 -12.72 -5.59 10.42
N MET A 605 -12.42 -4.37 10.88
CA MET A 605 -11.74 -4.14 12.17
C MET A 605 -12.57 -4.58 13.38
N ARG A 606 -13.90 -4.43 13.33
CA ARG A 606 -14.80 -4.93 14.39
C ARG A 606 -14.82 -6.45 14.44
N GLN A 607 -14.94 -7.11 13.29
CA GLN A 607 -14.86 -8.57 13.15
C GLN A 607 -13.54 -9.14 13.68
N ILE A 608 -12.40 -8.52 13.32
CA ILE A 608 -11.06 -8.92 13.76
C ILE A 608 -10.89 -8.73 15.28
N SER A 609 -11.44 -7.65 15.83
CA SER A 609 -11.38 -7.34 17.27
C SER A 609 -12.37 -8.15 18.12
N GLY A 610 -13.43 -8.68 17.52
CA GLY A 610 -14.61 -9.20 18.22
C GLY A 610 -15.50 -8.10 18.82
N GLU A 611 -15.39 -6.84 18.35
CA GLU A 611 -16.21 -5.71 18.82
C GLU A 611 -17.70 -5.86 18.42
N ASP A 612 -18.01 -6.73 17.45
CA ASP A 612 -19.37 -7.10 17.04
C ASP A 612 -19.94 -8.35 17.76
N GLY A 613 -19.17 -8.93 18.71
CA GLY A 613 -19.57 -10.12 19.46
C GLY A 613 -19.43 -11.44 18.72
N THR A 614 -18.96 -11.45 17.46
CA THR A 614 -18.72 -12.68 16.68
C THR A 614 -17.32 -13.26 16.92
N ASP A 615 -17.09 -14.49 16.49
CA ASP A 615 -15.78 -15.15 16.50
C ASP A 615 -15.07 -15.14 15.14
N ILE A 616 -15.69 -14.54 14.11
CA ILE A 616 -15.33 -14.71 12.69
C ILE A 616 -13.89 -14.25 12.42
N GLY A 617 -13.49 -13.08 12.94
CA GLY A 617 -12.12 -12.60 12.78
C GLY A 617 -11.08 -13.48 13.47
N ARG A 618 -11.41 -14.05 14.64
CA ARG A 618 -10.53 -15.00 15.35
C ARG A 618 -10.37 -16.31 14.58
N ARG A 619 -11.47 -16.83 14.00
CA ARG A 619 -11.42 -17.98 13.09
C ARG A 619 -10.58 -17.68 11.84
N LYS A 620 -10.77 -16.53 11.19
CA LYS A 620 -9.97 -16.09 10.04
C LYS A 620 -8.46 -16.01 10.37
N LEU A 621 -8.09 -15.39 11.50
CA LEU A 621 -6.70 -15.31 11.97
C LEU A 621 -6.09 -16.70 12.22
N THR A 622 -6.87 -17.60 12.83
CA THR A 622 -6.43 -18.98 13.12
C THR A 622 -6.23 -19.77 11.82
N GLN A 623 -7.21 -19.70 10.91
CA GLN A 623 -7.17 -20.33 9.59
C GLN A 623 -5.99 -19.85 8.76
N LEU A 624 -5.72 -18.53 8.73
CA LEU A 624 -4.56 -17.96 8.03
C LEU A 624 -3.24 -18.53 8.55
N ARG A 625 -3.06 -18.59 9.89
CA ARG A 625 -1.84 -19.12 10.50
C ARG A 625 -1.66 -20.61 10.19
N GLU A 626 -2.72 -21.40 10.33
CA GLU A 626 -2.69 -22.85 10.09
C GLU A 626 -2.50 -23.18 8.60
N ASN A 627 -3.13 -22.43 7.69
CA ASN A 627 -2.91 -22.54 6.25
C ASN A 627 -1.47 -22.18 5.86
N SER A 628 -0.90 -21.12 6.43
CA SER A 628 0.46 -20.67 6.11
C SER A 628 1.52 -21.67 6.59
N LEU A 629 1.35 -22.20 7.81
CA LEU A 629 2.22 -23.26 8.35
C LEU A 629 2.07 -24.57 7.56
N TYR A 630 0.85 -24.96 7.21
CA TYR A 630 0.58 -26.16 6.40
C TYR A 630 1.26 -26.07 5.03
N PHE A 631 0.98 -24.99 4.28
CA PHE A 631 1.45 -24.84 2.91
C PHE A 631 2.98 -24.73 2.83
N ARG A 632 3.61 -23.94 3.71
CA ARG A 632 5.08 -23.87 3.84
C ARG A 632 5.68 -25.26 4.07
N ARG A 633 5.13 -26.02 5.02
CA ARG A 633 5.64 -27.37 5.34
C ARG A 633 5.51 -28.33 4.16
N ARG A 634 4.37 -28.33 3.46
CA ARG A 634 4.15 -29.19 2.28
C ARG A 634 5.09 -28.85 1.12
N LEU A 635 5.41 -27.57 0.88
CA LEU A 635 6.41 -27.17 -0.12
C LEU A 635 7.82 -27.69 0.22
N LEU A 636 8.23 -27.61 1.49
CA LEU A 636 9.51 -28.14 1.97
C LEU A 636 9.55 -29.67 1.86
N GLU A 637 8.48 -30.36 2.24
CA GLU A 637 8.31 -31.82 2.06
C GLU A 637 8.35 -32.24 0.57
N MET A 638 7.93 -31.37 -0.35
CA MET A 638 8.07 -31.56 -1.81
C MET A 638 9.49 -31.30 -2.36
N GLY A 639 10.45 -30.89 -1.52
CA GLY A 639 11.82 -30.57 -1.94
C GLY A 639 11.95 -29.24 -2.69
N LEU A 640 11.02 -28.30 -2.47
CA LEU A 640 11.07 -26.94 -3.00
C LEU A 640 11.75 -25.99 -2.02
N GLN A 641 12.62 -25.12 -2.53
CA GLN A 641 13.35 -24.14 -1.72
C GLN A 641 12.47 -22.89 -1.51
N THR A 642 12.17 -22.58 -0.24
CA THR A 642 11.37 -21.42 0.16
C THR A 642 12.09 -20.55 1.17
N ILE A 643 11.89 -19.23 1.12
CA ILE A 643 12.57 -18.24 1.99
C ILE A 643 11.60 -17.57 2.98
N GLY A 644 12.14 -16.71 3.85
CA GLY A 644 11.36 -15.89 4.78
C GLY A 644 10.92 -16.65 6.02
N SER A 645 10.09 -16.02 6.85
CA SER A 645 9.86 -16.48 8.22
C SER A 645 8.71 -17.46 8.39
N THR A 646 8.89 -18.41 9.30
CA THR A 646 7.89 -19.42 9.64
C THR A 646 6.66 -18.78 10.29
N GLY A 647 5.48 -19.06 9.72
CA GLY A 647 4.20 -18.42 10.10
C GLY A 647 3.84 -17.17 9.29
N SER A 648 4.73 -16.68 8.41
CA SER A 648 4.40 -15.64 7.44
C SER A 648 3.43 -16.19 6.36
N PRO A 649 2.37 -15.44 5.99
CA PRO A 649 1.47 -15.83 4.89
C PRO A 649 2.04 -15.50 3.51
N VAL A 650 3.23 -14.91 3.43
CA VAL A 650 4.00 -14.75 2.20
C VAL A 650 5.05 -15.87 2.17
N ILE A 651 4.96 -16.75 1.17
CA ILE A 651 5.79 -17.94 1.04
C ILE A 651 6.39 -17.96 -0.38
N PRO A 652 7.58 -17.36 -0.59
CA PRO A 652 8.20 -17.36 -1.91
C PRO A 652 8.87 -18.70 -2.22
N ILE A 653 8.56 -19.27 -3.38
CA ILE A 653 9.22 -20.45 -3.96
C ILE A 653 10.31 -19.95 -4.90
N MET A 654 11.56 -20.36 -4.67
CA MET A 654 12.69 -19.90 -5.49
C MET A 654 12.67 -20.55 -6.88
N LEU A 655 12.77 -19.72 -7.93
CA LEU A 655 12.74 -20.17 -9.33
C LEU A 655 14.09 -19.96 -10.05
N TYR A 656 14.88 -18.98 -9.61
CA TYR A 656 16.22 -18.58 -10.09
C TYR A 656 16.35 -18.23 -11.58
N VAL A 657 15.99 -19.15 -12.48
CA VAL A 657 16.29 -19.10 -13.92
C VAL A 657 15.21 -18.31 -14.68
N PRO A 658 15.56 -17.29 -15.50
CA PRO A 658 14.58 -16.38 -16.10
C PRO A 658 13.52 -17.00 -17.02
N SER A 659 13.79 -18.14 -17.66
CA SER A 659 12.78 -18.87 -18.45
C SER A 659 11.73 -19.55 -17.56
N VAL A 660 12.16 -20.07 -16.41
CA VAL A 660 11.30 -20.76 -15.44
C VAL A 660 10.27 -19.79 -14.84
N ILE A 661 10.65 -18.53 -14.59
CA ILE A 661 9.74 -17.46 -14.11
C ILE A 661 8.45 -17.44 -14.94
N ALA A 662 8.59 -17.32 -16.26
CA ALA A 662 7.45 -17.16 -17.15
C ALA A 662 6.65 -18.45 -17.31
N GLU A 663 7.35 -19.59 -17.51
CA GLU A 663 6.63 -20.85 -17.76
C GLU A 663 5.96 -21.41 -16.50
N PHE A 664 6.49 -21.16 -15.29
CA PHE A 664 5.79 -21.46 -14.04
C PHE A 664 4.45 -20.71 -13.95
N SER A 665 4.44 -19.41 -14.26
CA SER A 665 3.21 -18.59 -14.27
C SER A 665 2.20 -19.01 -15.35
N ARG A 666 2.67 -19.65 -16.44
CA ARG A 666 1.80 -20.17 -17.53
C ARG A 666 1.28 -21.56 -17.23
N GLU A 667 2.13 -22.48 -16.77
CA GLU A 667 1.76 -23.86 -16.44
C GLU A 667 0.81 -23.92 -15.22
N CYS A 668 1.01 -23.07 -14.21
CA CYS A 668 0.04 -22.88 -13.14
C CYS A 668 -1.31 -22.35 -13.67
N LEU A 669 -1.31 -21.31 -14.52
CA LEU A 669 -2.55 -20.75 -15.09
C LEU A 669 -3.30 -21.76 -15.96
N LYS A 670 -2.61 -22.53 -16.81
CA LYS A 670 -3.21 -23.61 -17.63
C LYS A 670 -3.98 -24.61 -16.75
N ARG A 671 -3.48 -24.89 -15.54
CA ARG A 671 -4.09 -25.77 -14.52
C ARG A 671 -5.06 -25.05 -13.55
N GLY A 672 -5.40 -23.78 -13.79
CA GLY A 672 -6.35 -23.04 -12.95
C GLY A 672 -5.77 -22.48 -11.64
N LEU A 673 -4.46 -22.26 -11.56
CA LEU A 673 -3.78 -21.67 -10.40
C LEU A 673 -3.15 -20.32 -10.75
N ALA A 674 -3.60 -19.24 -10.09
CA ALA A 674 -3.09 -17.89 -10.29
C ALA A 674 -2.01 -17.55 -9.25
N VAL A 675 -0.77 -17.33 -9.73
CA VAL A 675 0.42 -17.02 -8.93
C VAL A 675 1.11 -15.74 -9.41
N VAL A 676 1.81 -15.02 -8.52
CA VAL A 676 2.70 -13.92 -8.91
C VAL A 676 4.12 -14.45 -9.05
N VAL A 677 4.74 -14.22 -10.21
CA VAL A 677 6.16 -14.51 -10.45
C VAL A 677 6.96 -13.21 -10.52
N VAL A 678 8.09 -13.16 -9.81
CA VAL A 678 8.91 -11.97 -9.60
C VAL A 678 10.34 -12.26 -10.04
N GLY A 679 10.97 -11.31 -10.73
CA GLY A 679 12.36 -11.36 -11.15
C GLY A 679 12.97 -9.96 -11.16
N PHE A 680 14.09 -9.80 -11.86
CA PHE A 680 14.66 -8.48 -12.12
C PHE A 680 13.66 -7.58 -12.89
N PRO A 681 13.55 -6.28 -12.58
CA PRO A 681 14.35 -5.50 -11.63
C PRO A 681 14.01 -5.74 -10.15
N ALA A 682 12.75 -6.03 -9.83
CA ALA A 682 12.20 -6.05 -8.46
C ALA A 682 12.88 -7.05 -7.48
N THR A 683 13.64 -8.01 -8.01
CA THR A 683 14.56 -8.86 -7.23
C THR A 683 15.92 -8.96 -7.94
N PRO A 684 17.03 -9.20 -7.23
CA PRO A 684 18.33 -9.44 -7.85
C PRO A 684 18.27 -10.59 -8.89
N LEU A 685 19.10 -10.50 -9.94
CA LEU A 685 19.06 -11.40 -11.11
C LEU A 685 18.97 -12.89 -10.75
N ILE A 686 19.74 -13.33 -9.74
CA ILE A 686 19.83 -14.73 -9.27
C ILE A 686 18.88 -15.06 -8.11
N LEU A 687 17.87 -14.24 -7.82
CA LEU A 687 16.92 -14.43 -6.71
C LEU A 687 15.44 -14.33 -7.14
N SER A 688 15.15 -14.61 -8.42
CA SER A 688 13.77 -14.66 -8.93
C SER A 688 12.96 -15.82 -8.32
N ARG A 689 11.66 -15.61 -8.15
CA ARG A 689 10.79 -16.46 -7.31
C ARG A 689 9.32 -16.37 -7.71
N SER A 690 8.54 -17.39 -7.40
CA SER A 690 7.07 -17.29 -7.36
C SER A 690 6.66 -16.91 -5.94
N ARG A 691 6.06 -15.74 -5.75
CA ARG A 691 5.55 -15.33 -4.45
C ARG A 691 4.12 -15.86 -4.27
N ILE A 692 3.96 -16.82 -3.37
CA ILE A 692 2.65 -17.30 -2.93
C ILE A 692 2.16 -16.45 -1.76
N CYS A 693 0.90 -16.02 -1.82
CA CYS A 693 0.19 -15.36 -0.74
C CYS A 693 -0.97 -16.26 -0.27
N ILE A 694 -0.98 -16.61 1.02
CA ILE A 694 -1.99 -17.46 1.65
C ILE A 694 -3.12 -16.62 2.25
N SER A 695 -4.35 -17.15 2.26
CA SER A 695 -5.53 -16.50 2.83
C SER A 695 -6.24 -17.39 3.85
N ALA A 696 -6.94 -16.75 4.78
CA ALA A 696 -7.99 -17.36 5.60
C ALA A 696 -9.21 -17.84 4.79
N ALA A 697 -9.36 -17.38 3.54
CA ALA A 697 -10.43 -17.81 2.64
C ALA A 697 -10.11 -19.12 1.89
N HIS A 698 -8.86 -19.61 1.93
CA HIS A 698 -8.52 -20.90 1.36
C HIS A 698 -8.96 -22.04 2.28
N SER A 699 -9.70 -23.01 1.74
CA SER A 699 -9.98 -24.29 2.39
C SER A 699 -8.72 -25.18 2.44
N ARG A 700 -8.80 -26.37 3.05
CA ARG A 700 -7.67 -27.32 3.01
C ARG A 700 -7.52 -27.90 1.60
N GLU A 701 -8.65 -28.18 0.98
CA GLU A 701 -8.87 -28.73 -0.34
C GLU A 701 -8.30 -27.80 -1.44
N ASP A 702 -8.49 -26.49 -1.30
CA ASP A 702 -7.86 -25.48 -2.18
C ASP A 702 -6.34 -25.55 -2.12
N LEU A 703 -5.79 -25.66 -0.91
CA LEU A 703 -4.34 -25.69 -0.70
C LEU A 703 -3.74 -27.02 -1.19
N ASP A 704 -4.44 -28.12 -1.03
CA ASP A 704 -4.03 -29.42 -1.58
C ASP A 704 -4.10 -29.46 -3.11
N PHE A 705 -5.13 -28.86 -3.72
CA PHE A 705 -5.19 -28.63 -5.17
C PHE A 705 -4.00 -27.77 -5.64
N ALA A 706 -3.73 -26.65 -4.97
CA ALA A 706 -2.58 -25.80 -5.29
C ALA A 706 -1.24 -26.53 -5.18
N LEU A 707 -1.03 -27.31 -4.11
CA LEU A 707 0.18 -28.09 -3.90
C LEU A 707 0.36 -29.15 -4.99
N ASN A 708 -0.71 -29.87 -5.35
CA ASN A 708 -0.69 -30.87 -6.43
C ASN A 708 -0.35 -30.23 -7.79
N VAL A 709 -0.88 -29.03 -8.07
CA VAL A 709 -0.52 -28.27 -9.28
C VAL A 709 0.94 -27.81 -9.24
N ILE A 710 1.40 -27.26 -8.13
CA ILE A 710 2.79 -26.81 -7.95
C ILE A 710 3.78 -27.96 -8.07
N GLU A 711 3.46 -29.15 -7.55
CA GLU A 711 4.30 -30.36 -7.71
C GLU A 711 4.45 -30.78 -9.17
N GLN A 712 3.34 -30.87 -9.91
CA GLN A 712 3.38 -31.20 -11.35
C GLN A 712 4.22 -30.19 -12.15
N VAL A 713 4.04 -28.89 -11.86
CA VAL A 713 4.81 -27.83 -12.53
C VAL A 713 6.27 -27.84 -12.09
N ALA A 714 6.56 -28.22 -10.84
CA ALA A 714 7.92 -28.34 -10.34
C ALA A 714 8.69 -29.50 -10.99
N ASP A 715 8.03 -30.65 -11.18
CA ASP A 715 8.62 -31.79 -11.89
C ASP A 715 8.70 -31.59 -13.41
N LEU A 716 7.84 -30.77 -13.99
CA LEU A 716 7.96 -30.35 -15.39
C LEU A 716 9.16 -29.40 -15.60
N LEU A 717 9.34 -28.42 -14.71
CA LEU A 717 10.35 -27.36 -14.86
C LEU A 717 11.67 -27.65 -14.11
N LYS A 718 11.78 -28.77 -13.41
CA LYS A 718 12.96 -29.27 -12.69
C LYS A 718 13.54 -28.28 -11.64
N ILE A 719 12.66 -27.64 -10.88
CA ILE A 719 13.01 -26.62 -9.86
C ILE A 719 13.29 -27.20 -8.45
N ARG A 720 13.39 -28.52 -8.30
CA ARG A 720 13.74 -29.19 -7.03
C ARG A 720 15.25 -29.15 -6.76
N TYR A 721 15.81 -27.94 -6.65
CA TYR A 721 17.27 -27.71 -6.61
C TYR A 721 18.00 -28.36 -5.42
N LEU A 722 17.28 -28.73 -4.36
CA LEU A 722 17.83 -29.36 -3.16
C LEU A 722 17.87 -30.90 -3.22
N ARG A 723 17.28 -31.53 -4.24
CA ARG A 723 17.35 -32.98 -4.44
C ARG A 723 18.66 -33.34 -5.14
N LYS A 724 19.52 -34.10 -4.44
CA LYS A 724 20.58 -34.91 -5.05
C LYS A 724 20.01 -36.21 -5.62
#